data_AF-A0A7V4MGS6-F1
#
_entry.id   AF-A0A7V4MGS6-F1
#
_cell.length_a   1.000
_cell.length_b   1.000
_cell.length_c   1.000
_cell.angle_alpha   90.00
_cell.angle_beta   90.00
_cell.angle_gamma   90.00
#
_symmetry.space_group_name_H-M   'P 1'
#
loop_
_entity.id
_entity.type
_entity.pdbx_description
1 polymer ?
#
loop_
_entity_poly.entity_id
_entity_poly.type
_entity_poly.pdbx_seq_one_letter_code
_entity_poly.pdbx_strand_id
1 'polypeptide(L)'
;MGPPERRLVDPQGGQFAPQGLGVTGGGAENGVDEAGVAGVIQLFGGFDGFVNRRPDWNAVEPEQLIQAEAEEGLHHRALRAPRHKAGDEPVERGLPPDAAVGQFPAQGAVLRRQGDTGQGAVHMPFDEPAFGTAVQQGAGGEHAGVGVKHGRNKCFSGRCGEPKMRAMRDEFEKMVAANKLEGRHVDALVKLAECGFCLHKSWGLGRIRSVDPVFARFTIDFPGRSGHTMGLGFAAESLKPIPKEHILARKATDLAGLQQLAATDHLGLVKLVLESHAGRATQDQIQQALVPDIIKDDWKKWWEAAKREMKKSGHFVVPAKKTDPILYQAQEVAVQDRLLAEFRKARGLKQHLLIAAEMTANAADLTDKTAAAAEVISVLNTEIATHQRNQPGVALEAIFVRDELRAATGAPAGPGEITAAAIWAGDPKLNDVMEEVSVTRHHAALESFVAARPDDWTAVLLRAMNSVAPRTCKEFATLLVQRGRLADLKAAITRLVNQHAASSDFLLWLGKERTEEFADVLGPEVFRAMLSAMERDQFNEKRSNKLRDYILSDQALIVELIRSADIELIKDMTRALQLSPVFDDLEKRLLLGWIVKTFPVIQPLISGTSTRQDNTLWVSWESLEQAKQEYHELVEKKIPANSREIAIARSYGDLSENHEFKAAKEMQAVLMRRKAELELALDRARGTDFSNARTDVVGIGTVVHLTDLEANQPEKLTILGAWDDDPEKGVISYLTPVAQALLNKKVGDQVEFEVHGIRHHHRIERIEAVAPAPAPVETAAG
;
A
#
# COMPACT_ATOMS: atom_id res chain seq x y z
N MET A 1 31.78 15.71 -57.57
CA MET A 1 31.75 15.47 -59.04
C MET A 1 30.35 14.97 -59.38
N GLY A 2 29.60 15.40 -60.38
CA GLY A 2 29.68 16.51 -61.36
C GLY A 2 28.30 16.61 -62.10
N PRO A 3 27.87 17.76 -62.65
CA PRO A 3 26.46 18.06 -62.98
C PRO A 3 26.12 17.97 -64.50
N PRO A 4 24.90 18.38 -64.96
CA PRO A 4 24.61 19.78 -65.39
C PRO A 4 23.28 20.37 -64.82
N GLU A 5 23.15 21.67 -64.47
CA GLU A 5 22.88 22.89 -65.30
C GLU A 5 21.48 22.92 -65.98
N ARG A 6 20.64 23.98 -65.98
CA ARG A 6 20.66 25.47 -65.78
C ARG A 6 19.23 25.94 -65.33
N ARG A 7 18.84 27.17 -64.97
CA ARG A 7 19.38 28.50 -64.55
C ARG A 7 18.28 29.55 -64.88
N LEU A 8 18.29 30.71 -64.18
CA LEU A 8 17.51 31.97 -64.38
C LEU A 8 16.14 31.98 -63.68
N VAL A 9 15.59 33.10 -63.15
CA VAL A 9 15.98 34.55 -63.12
C VAL A 9 15.88 35.11 -61.67
N ASP A 10 16.53 36.25 -61.37
CA ASP A 10 16.36 37.14 -60.19
C ASP A 10 16.32 38.61 -60.73
N PRO A 11 15.60 39.61 -60.14
CA PRO A 11 16.32 40.58 -59.29
C PRO A 11 15.50 41.44 -58.25
N GLN A 12 16.28 42.16 -57.40
CA GLN A 12 15.95 43.36 -56.59
C GLN A 12 15.25 43.16 -55.22
N GLY A 13 15.58 43.87 -54.13
CA GLY A 13 16.67 44.85 -53.89
C GLY A 13 16.25 46.04 -52.98
N GLY A 14 16.95 46.25 -51.85
CA GLY A 14 16.80 47.42 -50.94
C GLY A 14 15.76 47.23 -49.81
N GLN A 15 16.16 47.10 -48.53
CA GLN A 15 16.58 48.16 -47.60
C GLN A 15 15.53 49.25 -47.31
N PHE A 16 14.89 49.17 -46.14
CA PHE A 16 14.64 50.33 -45.26
C PHE A 16 14.46 49.87 -43.80
N ALA A 17 15.28 50.45 -42.91
CA ALA A 17 15.02 50.63 -41.48
C ALA A 17 14.94 52.17 -41.25
N PRO A 18 14.76 52.76 -40.05
CA PRO A 18 14.73 52.17 -38.69
C PRO A 18 13.64 52.81 -37.78
N GLN A 19 13.84 52.71 -36.46
CA GLN A 19 13.15 53.44 -35.36
C GLN A 19 11.73 52.92 -35.02
N GLY A 20 11.39 52.53 -33.79
CA GLY A 20 12.14 52.53 -32.52
C GLY A 20 11.61 53.57 -31.54
N LEU A 21 10.74 53.14 -30.62
CA LEU A 21 10.41 53.83 -29.38
C LEU A 21 9.90 52.78 -28.38
N GLY A 22 10.61 52.60 -27.28
CA GLY A 22 10.19 51.71 -26.20
C GLY A 22 9.23 52.42 -25.25
N VAL A 23 8.28 51.68 -24.69
CA VAL A 23 7.58 52.06 -23.47
C VAL A 23 7.68 50.91 -22.48
N THR A 24 8.12 51.25 -21.27
CA THR A 24 8.21 50.36 -20.11
C THR A 24 6.82 49.93 -19.65
N GLY A 25 6.58 48.63 -19.52
CA GLY A 25 5.41 48.05 -18.85
C GLY A 25 5.86 46.88 -17.99
N GLY A 26 5.54 46.90 -16.71
CA GLY A 26 6.11 45.99 -15.71
C GLY A 26 5.70 44.53 -15.86
N GLY A 27 6.47 43.65 -15.22
CA GLY A 27 6.01 42.29 -14.97
C GLY A 27 4.77 42.34 -14.08
N ALA A 28 3.67 41.75 -14.57
CA ALA A 28 2.54 41.38 -13.75
C ALA A 28 2.54 39.85 -13.63
N GLU A 29 2.84 39.36 -12.43
CA GLU A 29 2.52 38.00 -12.04
C GLU A 29 1.00 37.85 -12.09
N ASN A 30 0.47 37.13 -13.08
CA ASN A 30 -0.92 36.68 -13.03
C ASN A 30 -1.01 35.50 -12.06
N GLY A 31 -0.88 35.81 -10.77
CA GLY A 31 -1.42 34.96 -9.72
C GLY A 31 -2.92 34.82 -9.95
N VAL A 32 -3.41 33.59 -9.91
CA VAL A 32 -4.85 33.32 -9.93
C VAL A 32 -5.38 33.73 -8.56
N ASP A 33 -6.02 34.88 -8.51
CA ASP A 33 -6.57 35.45 -7.27
C ASP A 33 -7.72 34.56 -6.76
N GLU A 34 -7.53 33.91 -5.61
CA GLU A 34 -8.48 32.93 -5.03
C GLU A 34 -9.85 33.56 -4.69
N ALA A 35 -9.93 34.90 -4.66
CA ALA A 35 -11.17 35.66 -4.48
C ALA A 35 -12.25 35.36 -5.54
N GLY A 36 -11.89 34.84 -6.73
CA GLY A 36 -12.85 34.49 -7.78
C GLY A 36 -13.69 33.22 -7.51
N VAL A 37 -13.28 32.37 -6.56
CA VAL A 37 -13.95 31.07 -6.29
C VAL A 37 -14.89 31.14 -5.08
N ALA A 38 -14.73 32.13 -4.20
CA ALA A 38 -15.59 32.34 -3.04
C ALA A 38 -17.04 32.73 -3.39
N GLY A 39 -17.27 33.37 -4.55
CA GLY A 39 -18.57 33.94 -4.93
C GLY A 39 -19.69 32.93 -5.24
N VAL A 40 -19.37 31.67 -5.52
CA VAL A 40 -20.38 30.64 -5.85
C VAL A 40 -20.80 29.81 -4.63
N ILE A 41 -19.99 29.78 -3.57
CA ILE A 41 -20.30 29.09 -2.31
C ILE A 41 -21.23 29.93 -1.42
N GLN A 42 -21.26 31.26 -1.59
CA GLN A 42 -22.13 32.16 -0.81
C GLN A 42 -23.62 32.12 -1.16
N LEU A 43 -24.06 31.41 -2.21
CA LEU A 43 -25.49 31.19 -2.49
C LEU A 43 -26.10 29.97 -1.77
N PHE A 44 -25.28 29.23 -1.00
CA PHE A 44 -25.70 28.06 -0.21
C PHE A 44 -25.08 28.04 1.21
N GLY A 45 -24.61 29.17 1.73
CA GLY A 45 -23.99 29.29 3.05
C GLY A 45 -24.75 30.23 3.99
N GLY A 46 -25.62 29.66 4.82
CA GLY A 46 -26.48 30.41 5.76
C GLY A 46 -26.68 29.71 7.10
N PHE A 47 -25.64 29.05 7.61
CA PHE A 47 -25.63 28.42 8.94
C PHE A 47 -24.23 28.48 9.53
N ASP A 48 -23.93 29.54 10.28
CA ASP A 48 -22.90 29.48 11.31
C ASP A 48 -23.37 30.31 12.51
N GLY A 49 -23.46 29.68 13.68
CA GLY A 49 -24.20 30.26 14.80
C GLY A 49 -24.86 29.30 15.78
N PHE A 50 -24.33 28.08 16.00
CA PHE A 50 -24.63 27.34 17.24
C PHE A 50 -23.52 26.35 17.69
N VAL A 51 -22.24 26.74 17.58
CA VAL A 51 -21.14 26.01 18.22
C VAL A 51 -20.80 26.64 19.57
N ASN A 52 -21.63 26.36 20.59
CA ASN A 52 -21.20 26.40 22.00
C ASN A 52 -22.23 25.74 22.95
N ARG A 53 -22.20 24.41 23.01
CA ARG A 53 -22.50 23.55 24.18
C ARG A 53 -22.42 22.07 23.77
N ARG A 54 -21.27 21.44 23.98
CA ARG A 54 -21.17 19.98 24.11
C ARG A 54 -21.41 19.60 25.58
N PRO A 55 -22.16 18.53 25.87
CA PRO A 55 -21.90 17.66 27.01
C PRO A 55 -20.84 16.61 26.61
N ASP A 56 -19.99 16.21 27.54
CA ASP A 56 -18.97 15.18 27.33
C ASP A 56 -19.55 13.79 27.08
N TRP A 57 -18.96 13.07 26.13
CA TRP A 57 -18.94 11.60 26.12
C TRP A 57 -17.52 11.13 25.80
N ASN A 58 -16.84 10.58 26.82
CA ASN A 58 -15.52 9.97 26.69
C ASN A 58 -15.63 8.55 26.10
N ALA A 59 -14.86 8.23 25.05
CA ALA A 59 -14.44 6.86 24.75
C ALA A 59 -13.18 6.79 23.86
N VAL A 60 -12.03 6.57 24.51
CA VAL A 60 -10.92 5.65 24.16
C VAL A 60 -10.28 5.68 22.75
N GLU A 61 -8.96 5.88 22.72
CA GLU A 61 -8.08 5.76 21.54
C GLU A 61 -7.75 4.30 21.15
N PRO A 62 -7.41 4.03 19.87
CA PRO A 62 -7.24 2.66 19.35
C PRO A 62 -5.84 2.05 19.58
N GLU A 63 -5.53 1.61 20.80
CA GLU A 63 -4.30 0.84 21.12
C GLU A 63 -4.51 -0.45 21.94
N GLN A 64 -5.68 -1.12 21.90
CA GLN A 64 -5.82 -2.46 22.47
C GLN A 64 -6.68 -3.42 21.63
N LEU A 65 -6.04 -4.22 20.76
CA LEU A 65 -6.62 -5.44 20.19
C LEU A 65 -5.58 -6.45 19.66
N ILE A 66 -4.55 -6.74 20.48
CA ILE A 66 -3.75 -7.97 20.37
C ILE A 66 -3.58 -8.56 21.78
N GLN A 67 -4.54 -9.38 22.22
CA GLN A 67 -4.39 -10.47 23.21
C GLN A 67 -5.77 -11.10 23.55
N ALA A 68 -6.29 -11.98 22.69
CA ALA A 68 -7.40 -12.89 23.02
C ALA A 68 -7.60 -14.07 22.03
N GLU A 69 -6.56 -14.55 21.32
CA GLU A 69 -6.64 -15.75 20.47
C GLU A 69 -5.41 -16.66 20.67
N ALA A 70 -5.20 -17.09 21.91
CA ALA A 70 -4.09 -17.98 22.28
C ALA A 70 -4.47 -19.06 23.29
N GLU A 71 -5.76 -19.43 23.42
CA GLU A 71 -6.17 -20.46 24.39
C GLU A 71 -7.45 -21.25 24.01
N GLU A 72 -7.70 -21.52 22.73
CA GLU A 72 -8.75 -22.49 22.33
C GLU A 72 -8.42 -23.22 21.00
N GLY A 73 -7.38 -24.05 21.01
CA GLY A 73 -6.90 -24.77 19.82
C GLY A 73 -6.15 -26.08 20.09
N LEU A 74 -6.30 -26.64 21.30
CA LEU A 74 -5.48 -27.77 21.78
C LEU A 74 -6.28 -29.00 22.27
N HIS A 75 -7.57 -29.09 21.93
CA HIS A 75 -8.33 -30.34 21.98
C HIS A 75 -9.14 -30.54 20.69
N HIS A 76 -9.33 -31.80 20.29
CA HIS A 76 -10.00 -32.26 19.05
C HIS A 76 -9.26 -32.13 17.70
N ARG A 77 -8.09 -32.77 17.59
CA ARG A 77 -7.62 -33.33 16.30
C ARG A 77 -7.06 -34.75 16.46
N ALA A 78 -7.93 -35.74 16.58
CA ALA A 78 -7.55 -37.16 16.61
C ALA A 78 -8.66 -38.12 16.14
N LEU A 79 -8.93 -38.18 14.82
CA LEU A 79 -9.48 -39.39 14.20
C LEU A 79 -8.91 -39.59 12.78
N ARG A 80 -8.58 -40.86 12.48
CA ARG A 80 -8.13 -41.43 11.19
C ARG A 80 -6.69 -41.16 10.74
N ALA A 81 -5.81 -42.08 11.14
CA ALA A 81 -4.72 -42.61 10.30
C ALA A 81 -4.76 -44.17 10.38
N PRO A 82 -4.26 -44.91 9.38
CA PRO A 82 -4.52 -46.36 9.25
C PRO A 82 -3.57 -47.25 10.08
N ARG A 83 -3.99 -48.51 10.26
CA ARG A 83 -3.25 -49.59 10.95
C ARG A 83 -1.91 -49.91 10.27
N HIS A 84 -0.85 -50.15 11.04
CA HIS A 84 -0.02 -51.39 10.98
C HIS A 84 0.82 -51.57 12.27
N LYS A 85 1.58 -52.67 12.39
CA LYS A 85 1.92 -53.35 13.67
C LYS A 85 3.37 -53.17 14.17
N ALA A 86 3.55 -53.54 15.46
CA ALA A 86 4.77 -53.92 16.21
C ALA A 86 5.69 -52.76 16.67
N GLY A 87 6.29 -52.78 17.87
CA GLY A 87 6.17 -53.69 19.04
C GLY A 87 7.15 -53.26 20.17
N ASP A 88 6.87 -53.67 21.42
CA ASP A 88 7.72 -53.86 22.64
C ASP A 88 9.06 -53.07 22.81
N GLU A 89 9.48 -52.51 23.95
CA GLU A 89 9.05 -52.49 25.38
C GLU A 89 9.67 -51.24 26.11
N PRO A 90 9.42 -50.96 27.42
CA PRO A 90 9.64 -49.63 28.05
C PRO A 90 10.90 -49.52 28.94
N VAL A 91 11.07 -48.36 29.64
CA VAL A 91 11.45 -48.21 31.08
C VAL A 91 11.63 -46.72 31.47
N GLU A 92 10.82 -46.25 32.44
CA GLU A 92 11.11 -45.45 33.67
C GLU A 92 12.16 -44.29 33.69
N ARG A 93 12.12 -43.27 34.57
CA ARG A 93 11.30 -42.86 35.74
C ARG A 93 11.60 -41.36 36.05
N GLY A 94 10.76 -40.68 36.84
CA GLY A 94 11.27 -39.76 37.88
C GLY A 94 10.73 -38.31 37.93
N LEU A 95 9.66 -38.10 38.70
CA LEU A 95 9.19 -36.84 39.30
C LEU A 95 9.82 -36.67 40.73
N PRO A 96 9.48 -35.67 41.60
CA PRO A 96 9.19 -34.23 41.46
C PRO A 96 10.01 -33.36 42.52
N PRO A 97 9.46 -32.44 43.36
CA PRO A 97 9.13 -31.00 43.15
C PRO A 97 9.71 -29.99 44.20
N ASP A 98 9.21 -28.73 44.14
CA ASP A 98 8.91 -27.79 45.26
C ASP A 98 10.07 -27.08 46.03
N ALA A 99 9.91 -25.88 46.64
CA ALA A 99 8.84 -24.85 46.66
C ALA A 99 9.32 -23.51 47.33
N ALA A 100 8.42 -22.51 47.42
CA ALA A 100 8.39 -21.31 48.30
C ALA A 100 9.44 -20.18 48.06
N VAL A 101 9.10 -18.88 47.84
CA VAL A 101 8.22 -17.89 48.53
C VAL A 101 8.90 -17.14 49.71
N GLY A 102 8.95 -15.80 49.63
CA GLY A 102 9.35 -14.90 50.74
C GLY A 102 9.43 -13.41 50.33
N GLN A 103 8.83 -12.50 51.10
CA GLN A 103 8.59 -11.08 50.77
C GLN A 103 9.24 -10.09 51.75
N PHE A 104 9.76 -8.94 51.22
CA PHE A 104 9.86 -7.59 51.84
C PHE A 104 10.51 -7.39 53.25
N PRO A 105 10.73 -6.15 53.76
CA PRO A 105 10.80 -4.82 53.13
C PRO A 105 12.10 -4.01 53.47
N ALA A 106 12.16 -2.76 53.00
CA ALA A 106 13.24 -1.80 53.28
C ALA A 106 12.97 -0.90 54.51
N GLN A 107 14.04 -0.35 55.11
CA GLN A 107 14.06 0.93 55.83
C GLN A 107 15.49 1.50 55.85
N GLY A 108 15.65 2.82 55.87
CA GLY A 108 16.93 3.51 55.69
C GLY A 108 17.50 4.19 56.94
N ALA A 109 18.74 4.70 56.83
CA ALA A 109 19.36 5.58 57.82
C ALA A 109 20.30 6.59 57.14
N VAL A 110 20.54 7.72 57.80
CA VAL A 110 21.24 8.91 57.28
C VAL A 110 22.53 9.15 58.07
N LEU A 111 23.44 9.97 57.53
CA LEU A 111 24.50 10.73 58.24
C LEU A 111 25.75 9.96 58.75
N ARG A 112 26.89 10.13 58.06
CA ARG A 112 27.91 11.16 58.41
C ARG A 112 29.13 11.15 57.46
N ARG A 113 29.74 12.33 57.28
CA ARG A 113 31.12 12.46 56.79
C ARG A 113 32.09 12.33 57.97
N GLN A 114 33.17 11.58 57.77
CA GLN A 114 34.50 11.85 58.31
C GLN A 114 35.49 11.31 57.27
N GLY A 115 36.59 12.00 57.05
CA GLY A 115 37.71 11.47 56.29
C GLY A 115 38.94 11.45 57.17
N ASP A 116 39.92 10.62 56.83
CA ASP A 116 41.31 11.05 56.86
C ASP A 116 42.22 10.15 55.99
N THR A 117 43.41 10.68 55.68
CA THR A 117 44.66 10.00 55.28
C THR A 117 44.62 8.91 54.19
N GLY A 118 45.35 9.16 53.09
CA GLY A 118 45.63 8.17 52.06
C GLY A 118 46.91 7.37 52.28
N GLN A 119 47.03 6.25 51.57
CA GLN A 119 48.30 5.61 51.19
C GLN A 119 48.20 5.20 49.71
N GLY A 120 49.30 5.31 48.97
CA GLY A 120 49.31 5.20 47.51
C GLY A 120 49.10 3.77 47.00
N ALA A 121 48.23 3.61 46.01
CA ALA A 121 48.11 2.40 45.19
C ALA A 121 48.56 2.68 43.76
N VAL A 122 49.30 1.75 43.15
CA VAL A 122 49.81 1.90 41.78
C VAL A 122 48.67 1.77 40.78
N HIS A 123 48.28 2.88 40.18
CA HIS A 123 47.28 2.92 39.11
C HIS A 123 47.94 2.56 37.78
N MET A 124 47.45 1.51 37.10
CA MET A 124 47.90 1.11 35.76
C MET A 124 46.86 1.54 34.71
N PRO A 125 47.01 2.72 34.07
CA PRO A 125 46.12 3.14 32.99
C PRO A 125 46.36 2.31 31.72
N PHE A 126 45.35 2.25 30.85
CA PHE A 126 45.53 1.85 29.45
C PHE A 126 45.82 3.10 28.62
N ASP A 127 46.91 3.10 27.87
CA ASP A 127 47.46 4.28 27.18
C ASP A 127 46.50 4.87 26.12
N GLU A 128 46.43 6.20 26.05
CA GLU A 128 45.81 6.96 24.96
C GLU A 128 46.85 7.32 23.88
N PRO A 129 46.57 7.11 22.58
CA PRO A 129 47.36 7.72 21.52
C PRO A 129 46.89 9.17 21.29
N ALA A 130 47.72 10.14 21.67
CA ALA A 130 47.49 11.54 21.32
C ALA A 130 47.79 11.78 19.83
N PHE A 131 46.74 11.95 19.01
CA PHE A 131 46.89 12.37 17.62
C PHE A 131 47.07 13.89 17.52
N GLY A 132 48.33 14.33 17.45
CA GLY A 132 48.67 15.73 17.16
C GLY A 132 48.62 16.02 15.65
N THR A 133 47.77 16.96 15.24
CA THR A 133 47.65 17.40 13.84
C THR A 133 48.84 18.28 13.45
N ALA A 134 49.83 17.71 12.76
CA ALA A 134 50.94 18.46 12.18
C ALA A 134 50.67 18.78 10.70
N VAL A 135 50.21 20.00 10.42
CA VAL A 135 50.17 20.54 9.05
C VAL A 135 51.54 21.12 8.71
N GLN A 136 52.24 20.53 7.74
CA GLN A 136 53.40 21.14 7.10
C GLN A 136 53.16 21.34 5.61
N GLN A 137 53.26 22.59 5.17
CA GLN A 137 53.41 22.96 3.77
C GLN A 137 54.88 22.79 3.38
N GLY A 138 55.14 22.27 2.18
CA GLY A 138 56.48 22.13 1.62
C GLY A 138 56.41 21.59 0.20
N ALA A 139 57.04 22.27 -0.76
CA ALA A 139 56.83 22.05 -2.19
C ALA A 139 57.97 21.31 -2.89
N GLY A 140 57.65 20.71 -4.05
CA GLY A 140 58.58 20.51 -5.17
C GLY A 140 59.28 19.14 -5.26
N GLY A 141 59.48 18.66 -6.50
CA GLY A 141 60.37 17.54 -6.82
C GLY A 141 59.79 16.55 -7.84
N GLU A 142 60.23 16.66 -9.09
CA GLU A 142 59.95 15.69 -10.16
C GLU A 142 60.88 14.47 -10.12
N HIS A 143 60.58 13.50 -11.01
CA HIS A 143 61.45 12.47 -11.60
C HIS A 143 61.51 11.04 -11.01
N ALA A 144 61.04 10.13 -11.87
CA ALA A 144 61.70 8.91 -12.35
C ALA A 144 61.87 7.67 -11.43
N GLY A 145 61.13 6.61 -11.78
CA GLY A 145 61.75 5.55 -12.61
C GLY A 145 62.22 4.25 -11.92
N VAL A 146 61.53 3.16 -12.28
CA VAL A 146 62.06 1.78 -12.45
C VAL A 146 62.51 1.00 -11.19
N GLY A 147 62.06 -0.27 -11.07
CA GLY A 147 62.87 -1.29 -10.38
C GLY A 147 62.11 -2.40 -9.65
N VAL A 148 61.69 -3.45 -10.36
CA VAL A 148 61.18 -4.70 -9.76
C VAL A 148 62.25 -5.38 -8.91
N LYS A 149 61.94 -5.77 -7.66
CA LYS A 149 62.58 -6.92 -6.97
C LYS A 149 61.58 -7.73 -6.16
N HIS A 150 61.54 -9.04 -6.42
CA HIS A 150 60.81 -10.01 -5.61
C HIS A 150 61.42 -10.13 -4.20
N GLY A 151 60.68 -9.68 -3.18
CA GLY A 151 60.99 -9.94 -1.77
C GLY A 151 60.19 -11.14 -1.27
N ARG A 152 60.86 -12.19 -0.78
CA ARG A 152 60.18 -13.31 -0.09
C ARG A 152 59.54 -12.79 1.19
N ASN A 153 58.21 -12.83 1.30
CA ASN A 153 57.53 -12.57 2.57
C ASN A 153 57.88 -13.68 3.57
N LYS A 154 58.94 -13.43 4.35
CA LYS A 154 59.14 -14.12 5.64
C LYS A 154 57.93 -13.77 6.52
N CYS A 155 57.27 -14.79 7.05
CA CYS A 155 56.23 -14.62 8.05
C CYS A 155 56.80 -13.88 9.27
N PHE A 156 56.54 -12.58 9.40
CA PHE A 156 56.79 -11.83 10.61
C PHE A 156 55.67 -12.13 11.62
N SER A 157 55.79 -13.26 12.32
CA SER A 157 55.02 -13.54 13.53
C SER A 157 55.53 -12.65 14.68
N GLY A 158 55.19 -11.36 14.60
CA GLY A 158 55.56 -10.31 15.54
C GLY A 158 54.91 -10.50 16.91
N ARG A 159 55.57 -11.26 17.79
CA ARG A 159 55.19 -11.44 19.20
C ARG A 159 55.41 -10.17 20.03
N CYS A 160 54.49 -9.22 19.89
CA CYS A 160 54.49 -7.98 20.70
C CYS A 160 53.37 -7.92 21.76
N GLY A 161 52.44 -8.87 21.80
CA GLY A 161 51.35 -8.93 22.79
C GLY A 161 51.59 -9.89 23.98
N GLU A 162 52.31 -10.98 23.77
CA GLU A 162 52.47 -12.07 24.75
C GLU A 162 52.97 -11.65 26.15
N PRO A 163 53.93 -10.71 26.32
CA PRO A 163 54.47 -10.39 27.66
C PRO A 163 53.46 -9.72 28.58
N LYS A 164 52.70 -8.73 28.05
CA LYS A 164 51.68 -8.00 28.80
C LYS A 164 50.49 -8.90 29.15
N MET A 165 50.21 -9.88 28.27
CA MET A 165 49.14 -10.85 28.50
C MET A 165 49.47 -11.91 29.55
N ARG A 166 50.68 -12.45 29.51
CA ARG A 166 51.16 -13.38 30.53
C ARG A 166 51.14 -12.73 31.91
N ALA A 167 51.69 -11.52 32.03
CA ALA A 167 51.68 -10.76 33.29
C ALA A 167 50.26 -10.53 33.86
N MET A 168 49.25 -10.32 33.00
CA MET A 168 47.88 -10.07 33.45
C MET A 168 47.13 -11.35 33.87
N ARG A 169 47.38 -12.46 33.16
CA ARG A 169 46.95 -13.80 33.59
C ARG A 169 47.59 -14.17 34.93
N ASP A 170 48.90 -14.03 35.06
CA ASP A 170 49.65 -14.30 36.28
C ASP A 170 49.10 -13.49 37.48
N GLU A 171 48.65 -12.25 37.25
CA GLU A 171 48.03 -11.41 38.28
C GLU A 171 46.65 -11.91 38.72
N PHE A 172 45.79 -12.35 37.80
CA PHE A 172 44.51 -12.97 38.16
C PHE A 172 44.70 -14.33 38.83
N GLU A 173 45.69 -15.13 38.42
CA GLU A 173 46.01 -16.43 39.03
C GLU A 173 46.53 -16.26 40.48
N LYS A 174 47.30 -15.19 40.78
CA LYS A 174 47.62 -14.82 42.17
C LYS A 174 46.37 -14.48 43.00
N MET A 175 45.35 -13.85 42.40
CA MET A 175 44.09 -13.56 43.11
C MET A 175 43.29 -14.84 43.42
N VAL A 176 43.38 -15.86 42.55
CA VAL A 176 42.82 -17.19 42.81
C VAL A 176 43.56 -17.85 43.97
N ALA A 177 44.89 -17.84 43.97
CA ALA A 177 45.70 -18.35 45.08
C ALA A 177 45.45 -17.61 46.42
N ALA A 178 45.02 -16.34 46.36
CA ALA A 178 44.62 -15.54 47.51
C ALA A 178 43.13 -15.66 47.90
N ASN A 179 42.38 -16.61 47.32
CA ASN A 179 40.93 -16.79 47.51
C ASN A 179 40.07 -15.53 47.23
N LYS A 180 40.56 -14.58 46.43
CA LYS A 180 39.83 -13.37 46.01
C LYS A 180 39.04 -13.56 44.71
N LEU A 181 39.30 -14.65 43.98
CA LEU A 181 38.69 -14.95 42.68
C LEU A 181 38.59 -16.48 42.51
N GLU A 182 37.55 -16.96 41.82
CA GLU A 182 37.48 -18.38 41.42
C GLU A 182 38.28 -18.64 40.14
N GLY A 183 38.99 -19.78 40.07
CA GLY A 183 39.80 -20.15 38.90
C GLY A 183 39.04 -20.15 37.57
N ARG A 184 37.73 -20.47 37.59
CA ARG A 184 36.86 -20.46 36.41
C ARG A 184 36.71 -19.08 35.75
N HIS A 185 36.95 -17.99 36.49
CA HIS A 185 36.78 -16.61 36.00
C HIS A 185 38.01 -16.05 35.27
N VAL A 186 39.19 -16.66 35.43
CA VAL A 186 40.46 -16.11 34.90
C VAL A 186 40.40 -15.90 33.39
N ASP A 187 40.00 -16.91 32.61
CA ASP A 187 39.97 -16.80 31.14
C ASP A 187 38.97 -15.77 30.61
N ALA A 188 37.84 -15.57 31.30
CA ALA A 188 36.86 -14.55 30.95
C ALA A 188 37.41 -13.13 31.21
N LEU A 189 38.10 -12.94 32.34
CA LEU A 189 38.70 -11.67 32.74
C LEU A 189 39.90 -11.29 31.88
N VAL A 190 40.74 -12.26 31.53
CA VAL A 190 41.83 -12.09 30.56
C VAL A 190 41.26 -11.61 29.23
N LYS A 191 40.22 -12.27 28.69
CA LYS A 191 39.56 -11.87 27.44
C LYS A 191 38.89 -10.48 27.51
N LEU A 192 38.27 -10.14 28.64
CA LEU A 192 37.70 -8.80 28.85
C LEU A 192 38.79 -7.73 28.81
N ALA A 193 39.91 -7.94 29.49
CA ALA A 193 41.04 -7.02 29.50
C ALA A 193 41.79 -6.92 28.15
N GLU A 194 41.91 -8.03 27.39
CA GLU A 194 42.41 -8.04 26.01
C GLU A 194 41.56 -7.16 25.09
N CYS A 195 40.24 -7.41 25.14
CA CYS A 195 39.27 -6.76 24.28
C CYS A 195 39.14 -5.26 24.57
N GLY A 196 39.18 -4.87 25.86
CA GLY A 196 38.98 -3.49 26.30
C GLY A 196 37.54 -2.98 26.18
N PHE A 197 36.64 -3.77 25.58
CA PHE A 197 35.20 -3.52 25.50
C PHE A 197 34.41 -4.75 25.92
N CYS A 198 33.21 -4.51 26.42
CA CYS A 198 32.29 -5.54 26.90
C CYS A 198 30.84 -5.19 26.57
N LEU A 199 29.96 -6.18 26.57
CA LEU A 199 28.51 -6.01 26.52
C LEU A 199 27.90 -6.48 27.85
N HIS A 200 27.12 -5.61 28.49
CA HIS A 200 26.28 -5.96 29.62
C HIS A 200 24.81 -6.04 29.18
N LYS A 201 24.09 -7.08 29.61
CA LYS A 201 22.70 -7.37 29.17
C LYS A 201 21.75 -6.18 29.31
N SER A 202 21.89 -5.40 30.39
CA SER A 202 20.99 -4.27 30.69
C SER A 202 21.60 -2.89 30.46
N TRP A 203 22.92 -2.77 30.24
CA TRP A 203 23.62 -1.47 30.14
C TRP A 203 24.33 -1.27 28.79
N GLY A 204 24.22 -2.24 27.87
CA GLY A 204 24.79 -2.14 26.53
C GLY A 204 26.31 -2.26 26.51
N LEU A 205 26.94 -1.56 25.56
CA LEU A 205 28.39 -1.55 25.39
C LEU A 205 29.06 -0.78 26.53
N GLY A 206 30.07 -1.37 27.16
CA GLY A 206 30.97 -0.71 28.10
C GLY A 206 32.41 -0.70 27.59
N ARG A 207 33.15 0.38 27.87
CA ARG A 207 34.60 0.48 27.64
C ARG A 207 35.31 0.25 28.97
N ILE A 208 36.20 -0.74 29.04
CA ILE A 208 36.98 -1.05 30.23
C ILE A 208 38.14 -0.04 30.30
N ARG A 209 38.15 0.78 31.35
CA ARG A 209 39.10 1.88 31.54
C ARG A 209 40.33 1.47 32.34
N SER A 210 40.16 0.61 33.33
CA SER A 210 41.25 0.09 34.16
C SER A 210 40.86 -1.19 34.89
N VAL A 211 41.87 -2.00 35.21
CA VAL A 211 41.77 -3.13 36.14
C VAL A 211 42.44 -2.72 37.44
N ASP A 212 41.75 -2.89 38.56
CA ASP A 212 42.28 -2.65 39.91
C ASP A 212 42.52 -4.00 40.60
N PRO A 213 43.76 -4.50 40.62
CA PRO A 213 44.09 -5.81 41.18
C PRO A 213 44.06 -5.82 42.72
N VAL A 214 44.17 -4.66 43.38
CA VAL A 214 44.18 -4.56 44.84
C VAL A 214 42.77 -4.80 45.39
N PHE A 215 41.79 -4.12 44.80
CA PHE A 215 40.37 -4.19 45.16
C PHE A 215 39.56 -5.17 44.30
N ALA A 216 40.23 -5.94 43.42
CA ALA A 216 39.63 -6.96 42.56
C ALA A 216 38.39 -6.46 41.78
N ARG A 217 38.53 -5.34 41.06
CA ARG A 217 37.45 -4.69 40.29
C ARG A 217 37.90 -4.16 38.92
N PHE A 218 36.98 -4.10 37.98
CA PHE A 218 37.10 -3.26 36.78
C PHE A 218 36.48 -1.88 37.03
N THR A 219 37.01 -0.87 36.35
CA THR A 219 36.34 0.42 36.13
C THR A 219 35.90 0.47 34.67
N ILE A 220 34.60 0.65 34.42
CA ILE A 220 33.99 0.55 33.09
C ILE A 220 33.12 1.78 32.81
N ASP A 221 33.26 2.35 31.62
CA ASP A 221 32.42 3.43 31.12
C ASP A 221 31.26 2.84 30.31
N PHE A 222 30.03 2.90 30.84
CA PHE A 222 28.79 2.60 30.11
C PHE A 222 28.04 3.90 29.75
N PRO A 223 27.14 3.89 28.75
CA PRO A 223 26.24 5.01 28.46
C PRO A 223 25.52 5.52 29.72
N GLY A 224 25.68 6.80 30.03
CA GLY A 224 25.12 7.42 31.24
C GLY A 224 25.75 6.98 32.58
N ARG A 225 26.78 6.13 32.57
CA ARG A 225 27.46 5.61 33.77
C ARG A 225 28.98 5.48 33.54
N SER A 226 29.67 6.62 33.46
CA SER A 226 31.14 6.65 33.41
C SER A 226 31.75 6.27 34.76
N GLY A 227 32.89 5.58 34.74
CA GLY A 227 33.63 5.17 35.93
C GLY A 227 32.95 4.11 36.80
N HIS A 228 31.99 3.35 36.26
CA HIS A 228 31.27 2.34 37.03
C HIS A 228 32.22 1.22 37.48
N THR A 229 32.36 1.05 38.79
CA THR A 229 33.23 0.02 39.39
C THR A 229 32.46 -1.28 39.60
N MET A 230 32.99 -2.40 39.11
CA MET A 230 32.36 -3.71 39.21
C MET A 230 33.38 -4.79 39.61
N GLY A 231 33.04 -5.63 40.59
CA GLY A 231 33.92 -6.69 41.07
C GLY A 231 34.22 -7.74 40.00
N LEU A 232 35.46 -8.24 39.96
CA LEU A 232 35.94 -9.12 38.89
C LEU A 232 35.14 -10.42 38.75
N GLY A 233 34.77 -11.07 39.86
CA GLY A 233 33.94 -12.29 39.81
C GLY A 233 32.60 -12.05 39.09
N PHE A 234 31.85 -11.04 39.52
CA PHE A 234 30.58 -10.67 38.88
C PHE A 234 30.77 -10.16 37.44
N ALA A 235 31.88 -9.48 37.14
CA ALA A 235 32.20 -9.05 35.78
C ALA A 235 32.45 -10.25 34.83
N ALA A 236 33.11 -11.31 35.30
CA ALA A 236 33.35 -12.52 34.53
C ALA A 236 32.05 -13.27 34.16
N GLU A 237 31.01 -13.17 35.00
CA GLU A 237 29.71 -13.83 34.80
C GLU A 237 28.70 -12.95 34.04
N SER A 238 28.74 -11.62 34.21
CA SER A 238 27.74 -10.68 33.66
C SER A 238 28.14 -9.98 32.35
N LEU A 239 29.42 -10.03 31.96
CA LEU A 239 29.93 -9.34 30.76
C LEU A 239 30.34 -10.30 29.65
N LYS A 240 29.91 -10.00 28.43
CA LYS A 240 30.45 -10.61 27.21
C LYS A 240 31.60 -9.75 26.66
N PRO A 241 32.82 -10.27 26.47
CA PRO A 241 33.90 -9.50 25.84
C PRO A 241 33.57 -9.16 24.37
N ILE A 242 33.97 -7.96 23.93
CA ILE A 242 33.79 -7.45 22.56
C ILE A 242 35.14 -6.95 22.02
N PRO A 243 35.67 -7.50 20.91
CA PRO A 243 36.95 -7.04 20.36
C PRO A 243 36.83 -5.60 19.82
N LYS A 244 37.96 -4.88 19.81
CA LYS A 244 38.02 -3.46 19.39
C LYS A 244 37.49 -3.20 17.97
N GLU A 245 37.64 -4.17 17.07
CA GLU A 245 37.17 -4.06 15.69
C GLU A 245 35.67 -4.38 15.52
N HIS A 246 34.97 -4.82 16.56
CA HIS A 246 33.53 -5.03 16.50
C HIS A 246 32.79 -3.72 16.23
N ILE A 247 31.76 -3.73 15.41
CA ILE A 247 31.04 -2.53 14.94
C ILE A 247 30.60 -1.62 16.11
N LEU A 248 30.07 -2.19 17.20
CA LEU A 248 29.72 -1.43 18.40
C LEU A 248 30.92 -0.74 19.07
N ALA A 249 32.06 -1.42 19.19
CA ALA A 249 33.27 -0.84 19.76
C ALA A 249 33.79 0.31 18.88
N ARG A 250 33.86 0.09 17.56
CA ARG A 250 34.22 1.15 16.60
C ARG A 250 33.24 2.32 16.58
N LYS A 251 31.93 2.12 16.75
CA LYS A 251 30.95 3.22 16.91
C LYS A 251 31.24 4.08 18.14
N ALA A 252 31.82 3.50 19.20
CA ALA A 252 32.18 4.22 20.42
C ALA A 252 33.57 4.88 20.40
N THR A 253 34.47 4.48 19.48
CA THR A 253 35.84 5.03 19.39
C THR A 253 36.11 5.86 18.14
N ASP A 254 35.49 5.53 17.01
CA ASP A 254 35.78 6.05 15.68
C ASP A 254 34.52 6.07 14.80
N LEU A 255 33.51 6.83 15.22
CA LEU A 255 32.29 7.01 14.42
C LEU A 255 32.57 7.74 13.10
N ALA A 256 33.52 8.67 13.10
CA ALA A 256 33.90 9.44 11.91
C ALA A 256 34.56 8.56 10.84
N GLY A 257 35.49 7.67 11.23
CA GLY A 257 36.09 6.70 10.32
C GLY A 257 35.08 5.69 9.79
N LEU A 258 34.09 5.27 10.58
CA LEU A 258 32.98 4.45 10.08
C LEU A 258 32.09 5.18 9.06
N GLN A 259 31.80 6.47 9.27
CA GLN A 259 31.06 7.30 8.32
C GLN A 259 31.86 7.50 7.02
N GLN A 260 33.18 7.69 7.11
CA GLN A 260 34.05 7.73 5.94
C GLN A 260 34.09 6.38 5.21
N LEU A 261 34.22 5.26 5.93
CA LEU A 261 34.19 3.92 5.35
C LEU A 261 32.88 3.65 4.62
N ALA A 262 31.74 4.08 5.19
CA ALA A 262 30.43 4.00 4.53
C ALA A 262 30.37 4.75 3.19
N ALA A 263 31.15 5.83 3.03
CA ALA A 263 31.19 6.63 1.81
C ALA A 263 32.21 6.12 0.77
N THR A 264 33.19 5.30 1.16
CA THR A 264 34.32 4.93 0.28
C THR A 264 34.54 3.43 0.07
N ASP A 265 34.10 2.58 1.01
CA ASP A 265 34.26 1.11 0.93
C ASP A 265 33.07 0.40 1.58
N HIS A 266 32.03 0.18 0.77
CA HIS A 266 30.83 -0.53 1.21
C HIS A 266 31.13 -1.98 1.63
N LEU A 267 32.07 -2.65 0.96
CA LEU A 267 32.40 -4.05 1.20
C LEU A 267 33.12 -4.22 2.53
N GLY A 268 34.10 -3.37 2.83
CA GLY A 268 34.79 -3.34 4.12
C GLY A 268 33.83 -3.08 5.27
N LEU A 269 32.89 -2.12 5.12
CA LEU A 269 31.88 -1.85 6.15
C LEU A 269 30.91 -3.02 6.35
N VAL A 270 30.37 -3.63 5.29
CA VAL A 270 29.47 -4.79 5.46
C VAL A 270 30.23 -5.98 6.04
N LYS A 271 31.48 -6.24 5.61
CA LYS A 271 32.34 -7.27 6.18
C LYS A 271 32.54 -7.07 7.69
N LEU A 272 32.83 -5.85 8.12
CA LEU A 272 32.98 -5.50 9.54
C LEU A 272 31.74 -5.85 10.37
N VAL A 273 30.55 -5.57 9.82
CA VAL A 273 29.27 -5.93 10.46
C VAL A 273 29.06 -7.45 10.47
N LEU A 274 29.39 -8.17 9.39
CA LEU A 274 29.30 -9.63 9.34
C LEU A 274 30.25 -10.30 10.36
N GLU A 275 31.50 -9.87 10.43
CA GLU A 275 32.49 -10.37 11.41
C GLU A 275 32.03 -10.12 12.85
N SER A 276 31.42 -8.95 13.11
CA SER A 276 30.78 -8.63 14.40
C SER A 276 29.64 -9.59 14.77
N HIS A 277 28.95 -10.16 13.78
CA HIS A 277 27.85 -11.12 13.93
C HIS A 277 28.28 -12.58 13.64
N ALA A 278 29.54 -12.93 13.95
CA ALA A 278 30.09 -14.27 13.75
C ALA A 278 30.07 -14.76 12.28
N GLY A 279 30.40 -13.85 11.36
CA GLY A 279 30.55 -14.10 9.92
C GLY A 279 29.26 -14.02 9.10
N ARG A 280 28.11 -13.72 9.73
CA ARG A 280 26.79 -13.71 9.06
C ARG A 280 25.82 -12.70 9.65
N ALA A 281 25.04 -12.02 8.82
CA ALA A 281 23.97 -11.12 9.27
C ALA A 281 22.86 -10.98 8.21
N THR A 282 21.61 -10.79 8.64
CA THR A 282 20.51 -10.44 7.74
C THR A 282 20.59 -8.97 7.28
N GLN A 283 19.85 -8.61 6.24
CA GLN A 283 19.76 -7.20 5.80
C GLN A 283 19.34 -6.28 6.97
N ASP A 284 18.36 -6.70 7.76
CA ASP A 284 17.82 -5.93 8.88
C ASP A 284 18.85 -5.75 10.01
N GLN A 285 19.66 -6.78 10.31
CA GLN A 285 20.75 -6.68 11.28
C GLN A 285 21.84 -5.71 10.81
N ILE A 286 22.15 -5.71 9.51
CA ILE A 286 23.12 -4.74 8.94
C ILE A 286 22.54 -3.33 8.99
N GLN A 287 21.25 -3.15 8.65
CA GLN A 287 20.57 -1.87 8.76
C GLN A 287 20.57 -1.34 10.20
N GLN A 288 20.24 -2.18 11.19
CA GLN A 288 20.25 -1.82 12.61
C GLN A 288 21.65 -1.48 13.15
N ALA A 289 22.70 -2.09 12.61
CA ALA A 289 24.08 -1.76 12.98
C ALA A 289 24.51 -0.38 12.46
N LEU A 290 24.10 -0.03 11.24
CA LEU A 290 24.59 1.13 10.49
C LEU A 290 23.69 2.39 10.60
N VAL A 291 22.37 2.24 10.67
CA VAL A 291 21.40 3.34 10.71
C VAL A 291 20.96 3.61 12.16
N PRO A 292 20.83 4.88 12.61
CA PRO A 292 21.10 6.13 11.90
C PRO A 292 22.54 6.65 12.04
N ASP A 293 23.35 6.06 12.92
CA ASP A 293 24.59 6.69 13.39
C ASP A 293 25.69 6.80 12.31
N ILE A 294 25.81 5.78 11.45
CA ILE A 294 26.83 5.69 10.40
C ILE A 294 26.22 6.11 9.05
N ILE A 295 25.01 5.64 8.76
CA ILE A 295 24.24 6.02 7.56
C ILE A 295 23.00 6.76 8.05
N LYS A 296 23.00 8.08 7.88
CA LYS A 296 21.93 8.99 8.32
C LYS A 296 20.74 8.99 7.36
N ASP A 297 21.04 9.12 6.06
CA ASP A 297 20.07 9.26 4.97
C ASP A 297 20.34 8.23 3.86
N ASP A 298 19.42 8.12 2.90
CA ASP A 298 19.61 7.36 1.64
C ASP A 298 19.96 5.86 1.75
N TRP A 299 19.70 5.21 2.89
CA TRP A 299 19.96 3.77 3.12
C TRP A 299 19.55 2.86 1.94
N LYS A 300 18.38 3.09 1.31
CA LYS A 300 17.93 2.30 0.16
C LYS A 300 18.90 2.37 -1.03
N LYS A 301 19.39 3.57 -1.35
CA LYS A 301 20.32 3.83 -2.46
C LYS A 301 21.72 3.29 -2.14
N TRP A 302 22.17 3.50 -0.90
CA TRP A 302 23.43 2.95 -0.38
C TRP A 302 23.43 1.42 -0.44
N TRP A 303 22.36 0.79 0.04
CA TRP A 303 22.23 -0.66 0.10
C TRP A 303 22.25 -1.33 -1.28
N GLU A 304 21.55 -0.78 -2.28
CA GLU A 304 21.58 -1.37 -3.63
C GLU A 304 22.96 -1.22 -4.31
N ALA A 305 23.72 -0.15 -3.99
CA ALA A 305 25.13 -0.04 -4.42
C ALA A 305 26.01 -1.11 -3.75
N ALA A 306 25.99 -1.18 -2.42
CA ALA A 306 26.73 -2.17 -1.63
C ALA A 306 26.40 -3.61 -2.06
N LYS A 307 25.13 -3.90 -2.30
CA LYS A 307 24.64 -5.22 -2.76
C LYS A 307 25.13 -5.59 -4.16
N ARG A 308 25.23 -4.62 -5.08
CA ARG A 308 25.79 -4.83 -6.42
C ARG A 308 27.28 -5.15 -6.35
N GLU A 309 28.02 -4.45 -5.49
CA GLU A 309 29.45 -4.71 -5.25
C GLU A 309 29.67 -6.07 -4.58
N MET A 310 28.87 -6.42 -3.56
CA MET A 310 28.94 -7.73 -2.90
C MET A 310 28.79 -8.88 -3.90
N LYS A 311 27.79 -8.80 -4.78
CA LYS A 311 27.53 -9.79 -5.83
C LYS A 311 28.67 -9.96 -6.85
N LYS A 312 29.48 -8.92 -7.06
CA LYS A 312 30.64 -8.93 -7.98
C LYS A 312 31.92 -9.41 -7.32
N SER A 313 32.12 -9.11 -6.04
CA SER A 313 33.37 -9.36 -5.31
C SER A 313 33.69 -10.84 -4.99
N GLY A 314 32.78 -11.78 -5.29
CA GLY A 314 32.95 -13.22 -5.05
C GLY A 314 33.08 -13.68 -3.58
N HIS A 315 33.31 -12.75 -2.64
CA HIS A 315 33.50 -13.01 -1.21
C HIS A 315 32.21 -13.00 -0.38
N PHE A 316 31.07 -12.60 -0.97
CA PHE A 316 29.80 -12.48 -0.27
C PHE A 316 28.74 -13.37 -0.91
N VAL A 317 28.14 -14.25 -0.10
CA VAL A 317 26.94 -15.00 -0.49
C VAL A 317 25.73 -14.14 -0.14
N VAL A 318 25.16 -13.46 -1.14
CA VAL A 318 23.99 -12.59 -0.98
C VAL A 318 22.72 -13.39 -1.31
N PRO A 319 21.85 -13.70 -0.33
CA PRO A 319 20.65 -14.50 -0.57
C PRO A 319 19.56 -13.71 -1.31
N ALA A 320 18.65 -14.44 -1.96
CA ALA A 320 17.49 -13.86 -2.65
C ALA A 320 16.44 -13.28 -1.68
N LYS A 321 16.29 -13.88 -0.49
CA LYS A 321 15.39 -13.40 0.57
C LYS A 321 16.15 -12.53 1.58
N LYS A 322 15.56 -11.40 1.96
CA LYS A 322 16.12 -10.46 2.96
C LYS A 322 16.20 -11.04 4.38
N THR A 323 15.35 -12.04 4.67
CA THR A 323 15.30 -12.79 5.93
C THR A 323 16.49 -13.71 6.13
N ASP A 324 17.12 -14.14 5.03
CA ASP A 324 18.20 -15.10 5.07
C ASP A 324 19.52 -14.33 5.27
N PRO A 325 20.50 -14.88 6.00
CA PRO A 325 21.73 -14.16 6.31
C PRO A 325 22.66 -14.08 5.09
N ILE A 326 23.26 -12.92 4.90
CA ILE A 326 24.45 -12.75 4.04
C ILE A 326 25.63 -13.42 4.77
N LEU A 327 26.47 -14.13 4.01
CA LEU A 327 27.66 -14.82 4.52
C LEU A 327 28.92 -14.22 3.89
N TYR A 328 29.97 -14.01 4.68
CA TYR A 328 31.31 -13.73 4.17
C TYR A 328 32.12 -15.03 4.04
N GLN A 329 32.82 -15.20 2.92
CA GLN A 329 33.67 -16.36 2.65
C GLN A 329 35.11 -15.93 2.31
N ALA A 330 36.09 -16.64 2.87
CA ALA A 330 37.51 -16.30 2.74
C ALA A 330 38.07 -16.56 1.34
N GLN A 331 37.50 -17.51 0.60
CA GLN A 331 37.82 -17.76 -0.81
C GLN A 331 36.82 -17.01 -1.70
N GLU A 332 37.34 -16.37 -2.74
CA GLU A 332 36.53 -15.77 -3.80
C GLU A 332 35.90 -16.89 -4.65
N VAL A 333 34.60 -16.79 -4.92
CA VAL A 333 33.91 -17.62 -5.91
C VAL A 333 33.62 -16.76 -7.13
N ALA A 334 34.09 -17.18 -8.30
CA ALA A 334 33.88 -16.44 -9.54
C ALA A 334 32.38 -16.26 -9.84
N VAL A 335 32.03 -15.12 -10.45
CA VAL A 335 30.63 -14.77 -10.78
C VAL A 335 29.96 -15.89 -11.59
N GLN A 336 30.68 -16.48 -12.54
CA GLN A 336 30.23 -17.64 -13.31
C GLN A 336 29.88 -18.86 -12.44
N ASP A 337 30.76 -19.28 -11.55
CA ASP A 337 30.56 -20.46 -10.72
C ASP A 337 29.40 -20.26 -9.73
N ARG A 338 29.26 -19.04 -9.18
CA ARG A 338 28.11 -18.65 -8.36
C ARG A 338 26.80 -18.78 -9.15
N LEU A 339 26.72 -18.15 -10.32
CA LEU A 339 25.49 -18.12 -11.12
C LEU A 339 25.12 -19.50 -11.66
N LEU A 340 26.08 -20.32 -12.11
CA LEU A 340 25.81 -21.71 -12.51
C LEU A 340 25.37 -22.58 -11.33
N ALA A 341 25.96 -22.40 -10.14
CA ALA A 341 25.53 -23.12 -8.94
C ALA A 341 24.14 -22.69 -8.45
N GLU A 342 23.76 -21.42 -8.60
CA GLU A 342 22.40 -20.92 -8.37
C GLU A 342 21.43 -21.49 -9.43
N PHE A 343 21.81 -21.46 -10.72
CA PHE A 343 20.99 -21.95 -11.83
C PHE A 343 20.66 -23.45 -11.69
N ARG A 344 21.66 -24.29 -11.41
CA ARG A 344 21.48 -25.74 -11.19
C ARG A 344 20.63 -26.09 -9.97
N LYS A 345 20.51 -25.18 -9.00
CA LYS A 345 19.68 -25.35 -7.78
C LYS A 345 18.27 -24.79 -7.94
N ALA A 346 18.06 -23.87 -8.89
CA ALA A 346 16.77 -23.28 -9.18
C ALA A 346 15.77 -24.34 -9.65
N ARG A 347 14.49 -24.00 -9.54
CA ARG A 347 13.39 -24.89 -9.94
C ARG A 347 12.35 -24.11 -10.71
N GLY A 348 12.13 -24.53 -11.95
CA GLY A 348 11.16 -23.97 -12.87
C GLY A 348 11.63 -22.69 -13.56
N LEU A 349 11.18 -22.56 -14.80
CA LEU A 349 11.53 -21.52 -15.75
C LEU A 349 11.67 -20.11 -15.15
N LYS A 350 10.71 -19.63 -14.35
CA LYS A 350 10.75 -18.28 -13.75
C LYS A 350 12.04 -18.00 -12.95
N GLN A 351 12.60 -18.98 -12.23
CA GLN A 351 13.85 -18.80 -11.50
C GLN A 351 15.07 -18.89 -12.43
N HIS A 352 15.04 -19.80 -13.42
CA HIS A 352 16.06 -19.86 -14.47
C HIS A 352 16.15 -18.55 -15.25
N LEU A 353 15.03 -17.90 -15.58
CA LEU A 353 15.01 -16.61 -16.28
C LEU A 353 15.61 -15.46 -15.47
N LEU A 354 15.37 -15.41 -14.16
CA LEU A 354 15.98 -14.40 -13.28
C LEU A 354 17.50 -14.55 -13.24
N ILE A 355 18.00 -15.79 -13.13
CA ILE A 355 19.44 -16.07 -13.06
C ILE A 355 20.10 -15.89 -14.43
N ALA A 356 19.44 -16.28 -15.52
CA ALA A 356 19.91 -16.02 -16.88
C ALA A 356 19.98 -14.51 -17.18
N ALA A 357 19.01 -13.71 -16.75
CA ALA A 357 19.07 -12.26 -16.86
C ALA A 357 20.19 -11.63 -16.00
N GLU A 358 20.45 -12.15 -14.79
CA GLU A 358 21.62 -11.74 -13.99
C GLU A 358 22.95 -12.14 -14.67
N MET A 359 22.99 -13.29 -15.34
CA MET A 359 24.14 -13.73 -16.14
C MET A 359 24.38 -12.83 -17.35
N THR A 360 23.34 -12.44 -18.09
CA THR A 360 23.41 -11.44 -19.17
C THR A 360 23.97 -10.11 -18.65
N ALA A 361 23.47 -9.62 -17.51
CA ALA A 361 23.90 -8.35 -16.92
C ALA A 361 25.35 -8.36 -16.41
N ASN A 362 25.93 -9.53 -16.15
CA ASN A 362 27.33 -9.69 -15.72
C ASN A 362 28.18 -10.46 -16.75
N ALA A 363 27.77 -10.50 -18.03
CA ALA A 363 28.43 -11.30 -19.07
C ALA A 363 29.91 -10.95 -19.31
N ALA A 364 30.34 -9.74 -18.92
CA ALA A 364 31.73 -9.30 -18.96
C ALA A 364 32.60 -9.85 -17.81
N ASP A 365 31.99 -10.27 -16.70
CA ASP A 365 32.66 -10.81 -15.50
C ASP A 365 32.69 -12.36 -15.49
N LEU A 366 32.24 -13.00 -16.57
CA LEU A 366 32.23 -14.46 -16.72
C LEU A 366 33.57 -14.97 -17.27
N THR A 367 34.11 -16.02 -16.66
CA THR A 367 35.44 -16.59 -16.98
C THR A 367 35.46 -17.36 -18.30
N ASP A 368 34.44 -18.18 -18.56
CA ASP A 368 34.13 -18.79 -19.86
C ASP A 368 32.65 -18.56 -20.17
N LYS A 369 32.38 -17.32 -20.60
CA LYS A 369 31.03 -16.84 -20.94
C LYS A 369 30.31 -17.71 -21.98
N THR A 370 31.05 -18.33 -22.90
CA THR A 370 30.47 -19.15 -23.97
C THR A 370 30.03 -20.51 -23.45
N ALA A 371 30.85 -21.18 -22.64
CA ALA A 371 30.46 -22.45 -22.00
C ALA A 371 29.32 -22.26 -20.99
N ALA A 372 29.39 -21.22 -20.15
CA ALA A 372 28.34 -20.91 -19.17
C ALA A 372 26.99 -20.60 -19.84
N ALA A 373 27.00 -19.79 -20.91
CA ALA A 373 25.81 -19.51 -21.69
C ALA A 373 25.25 -20.77 -22.37
N ALA A 374 26.11 -21.63 -22.93
CA ALA A 374 25.66 -22.85 -23.60
C ALA A 374 24.91 -23.80 -22.64
N GLU A 375 25.36 -23.93 -21.39
CA GLU A 375 24.65 -24.71 -20.36
C GLU A 375 23.26 -24.14 -20.07
N VAL A 376 23.18 -22.83 -19.79
CA VAL A 376 21.91 -22.14 -19.49
C VAL A 376 20.95 -22.19 -20.67
N ILE A 377 21.43 -21.89 -21.88
CA ILE A 377 20.66 -21.91 -23.13
C ILE A 377 20.10 -23.32 -23.41
N SER A 378 20.86 -24.38 -23.14
CA SER A 378 20.39 -25.76 -23.32
C SER A 378 19.19 -26.10 -22.41
N VAL A 379 19.20 -25.64 -21.16
CA VAL A 379 18.07 -25.82 -20.23
C VAL A 379 16.88 -24.96 -20.67
N LEU A 380 17.10 -23.68 -21.00
CA LEU A 380 16.04 -22.79 -21.47
C LEU A 380 15.38 -23.32 -22.75
N ASN A 381 16.13 -23.83 -23.72
CA ASN A 381 15.56 -24.43 -24.95
C ASN A 381 14.60 -25.61 -24.63
N THR A 382 14.95 -26.44 -23.64
CA THR A 382 14.12 -27.57 -23.18
C THR A 382 12.84 -27.06 -22.51
N GLU A 383 12.94 -26.03 -21.67
CA GLU A 383 11.77 -25.44 -21.00
C GLU A 383 10.87 -24.67 -21.97
N ILE A 384 11.43 -23.90 -22.92
CA ILE A 384 10.70 -23.22 -24.00
C ILE A 384 9.87 -24.23 -24.80
N ALA A 385 10.48 -25.35 -25.22
CA ALA A 385 9.79 -26.42 -25.95
C ALA A 385 8.63 -27.05 -25.15
N THR A 386 8.74 -27.06 -23.82
CA THR A 386 7.70 -27.57 -22.92
C THR A 386 6.54 -26.58 -22.75
N HIS A 387 6.82 -25.27 -22.68
CA HIS A 387 5.81 -24.25 -22.38
C HIS A 387 5.10 -23.68 -23.62
N GLN A 388 5.72 -23.71 -24.81
CA GLN A 388 5.26 -23.03 -26.04
C GLN A 388 3.77 -23.20 -26.42
N ARG A 389 3.13 -24.31 -26.04
CA ARG A 389 1.71 -24.60 -26.36
C ARG A 389 0.73 -24.14 -25.28
N ASN A 390 1.14 -24.17 -24.02
CA ASN A 390 0.26 -23.99 -22.86
C ASN A 390 0.46 -22.64 -22.16
N GLN A 391 1.65 -22.06 -22.30
CA GLN A 391 2.06 -20.76 -21.76
C GLN A 391 2.93 -20.04 -22.80
N PRO A 392 2.35 -19.63 -23.94
CA PRO A 392 3.10 -19.10 -25.07
C PRO A 392 3.83 -17.79 -24.75
N GLY A 393 3.29 -16.95 -23.86
CA GLY A 393 3.96 -15.72 -23.41
C GLY A 393 5.11 -15.98 -22.45
N VAL A 394 4.98 -16.96 -21.54
CA VAL A 394 6.11 -17.39 -20.70
C VAL A 394 7.23 -17.98 -21.56
N ALA A 395 6.89 -18.75 -22.60
CA ALA A 395 7.87 -19.26 -23.57
C ALA A 395 8.51 -18.13 -24.40
N LEU A 396 7.74 -17.11 -24.80
CA LEU A 396 8.23 -15.94 -25.51
C LEU A 396 9.20 -15.09 -24.66
N GLU A 397 8.88 -14.87 -23.39
CA GLU A 397 9.79 -14.19 -22.45
C GLU A 397 11.09 -14.97 -22.26
N ALA A 398 11.01 -16.30 -22.19
CA ALA A 398 12.18 -17.17 -22.13
C ALA A 398 13.06 -17.11 -23.38
N ILE A 399 12.45 -17.02 -24.56
CA ILE A 399 13.15 -16.81 -25.84
C ILE A 399 13.93 -15.49 -25.81
N PHE A 400 13.31 -14.39 -25.36
CA PHE A 400 14.01 -13.10 -25.29
C PHE A 400 15.19 -13.12 -24.30
N VAL A 401 15.03 -13.72 -23.11
CA VAL A 401 16.14 -13.87 -22.15
C VAL A 401 17.28 -14.72 -22.72
N ARG A 402 16.96 -15.82 -23.41
CA ARG A 402 17.93 -16.69 -24.09
C ARG A 402 18.71 -15.93 -25.16
N ASP A 403 18.01 -15.17 -25.99
CA ASP A 403 18.59 -14.47 -27.14
C ASP A 403 19.43 -13.24 -26.70
N GLU A 404 19.03 -12.57 -25.61
CA GLU A 404 19.85 -11.55 -24.92
C GLU A 404 21.12 -12.14 -24.29
N LEU A 405 21.01 -13.26 -23.57
CA LEU A 405 22.16 -13.96 -22.98
C LEU A 405 23.14 -14.38 -24.08
N ARG A 406 22.62 -14.91 -25.18
CA ARG A 406 23.38 -15.24 -26.38
C ARG A 406 24.13 -14.02 -26.93
N ALA A 407 23.43 -12.89 -27.13
CA ALA A 407 24.03 -11.67 -27.67
C ALA A 407 25.14 -11.11 -26.75
N ALA A 408 24.95 -11.14 -25.44
CA ALA A 408 25.93 -10.65 -24.46
C ALA A 408 27.18 -11.55 -24.35
N THR A 409 27.02 -12.86 -24.56
CA THR A 409 28.09 -13.86 -24.36
C THR A 409 28.81 -14.25 -25.65
N GLY A 410 28.15 -14.12 -26.81
CA GLY A 410 28.66 -14.59 -28.09
C GLY A 410 28.45 -16.09 -28.34
N ALA A 411 27.54 -16.73 -27.59
CA ALA A 411 27.21 -18.14 -27.78
C ALA A 411 26.60 -18.41 -29.17
N PRO A 412 26.89 -19.55 -29.80
CA PRO A 412 26.31 -19.88 -31.10
C PRO A 412 24.79 -20.16 -31.01
N ALA A 413 24.11 -20.05 -32.15
CA ALA A 413 22.73 -20.50 -32.32
C ALA A 413 22.67 -22.01 -32.52
N GLY A 414 21.79 -22.69 -31.79
CA GLY A 414 21.52 -24.12 -31.97
C GLY A 414 20.61 -24.38 -33.18
N PRO A 415 20.80 -25.47 -33.93
CA PRO A 415 19.85 -25.85 -34.98
C PRO A 415 18.51 -26.30 -34.36
N GLY A 416 17.39 -25.85 -34.93
CA GLY A 416 16.05 -26.25 -34.49
C GLY A 416 15.54 -25.56 -33.22
N GLU A 417 16.21 -24.51 -32.75
CA GLU A 417 15.72 -23.70 -31.63
C GLU A 417 14.40 -22.99 -31.95
N ILE A 418 13.47 -23.01 -30.99
CA ILE A 418 12.20 -22.29 -31.10
C ILE A 418 12.45 -20.79 -31.04
N THR A 419 11.87 -20.06 -31.99
CA THR A 419 11.98 -18.60 -32.13
C THR A 419 10.66 -17.94 -31.75
N ALA A 420 10.67 -16.62 -31.52
CA ALA A 420 9.44 -15.86 -31.30
C ALA A 420 8.44 -16.04 -32.45
N ALA A 421 8.92 -16.07 -33.70
CA ALA A 421 8.09 -16.35 -34.87
C ALA A 421 7.41 -17.74 -34.82
N ALA A 422 8.08 -18.76 -34.26
CA ALA A 422 7.48 -20.08 -34.08
C ALA A 422 6.38 -20.09 -33.00
N ILE A 423 6.49 -19.28 -31.94
CA ILE A 423 5.40 -19.07 -30.97
C ILE A 423 4.19 -18.46 -31.65
N TRP A 424 4.38 -17.37 -32.42
CA TRP A 424 3.29 -16.68 -33.12
C TRP A 424 2.67 -17.51 -34.26
N ALA A 425 3.44 -18.38 -34.90
CA ALA A 425 2.94 -19.34 -35.88
C ALA A 425 2.01 -20.41 -35.27
N GLY A 426 2.02 -20.58 -33.94
CA GLY A 426 1.04 -21.39 -33.21
C GLY A 426 -0.33 -20.72 -33.04
N ASP A 427 -0.53 -19.51 -33.58
CA ASP A 427 -1.73 -18.67 -33.46
C ASP A 427 -2.24 -18.45 -32.00
N PRO A 428 -1.36 -18.17 -31.01
CA PRO A 428 -1.81 -17.85 -29.66
C PRO A 428 -2.53 -16.50 -29.65
N LYS A 429 -3.51 -16.34 -28.76
CA LYS A 429 -4.19 -15.06 -28.58
C LYS A 429 -3.21 -14.01 -28.07
N LEU A 430 -3.17 -12.86 -28.73
CA LEU A 430 -2.30 -11.75 -28.37
C LEU A 430 -2.49 -11.32 -26.90
N ASN A 431 -3.74 -11.22 -26.41
CA ASN A 431 -4.04 -10.83 -25.03
C ASN A 431 -3.36 -11.77 -24.03
N ASP A 432 -3.61 -13.07 -24.15
CA ASP A 432 -3.11 -14.12 -23.26
C ASP A 432 -1.56 -14.07 -23.20
N VAL A 433 -0.90 -13.88 -24.35
CA VAL A 433 0.57 -13.67 -24.41
C VAL A 433 1.01 -12.40 -23.68
N MET A 434 0.31 -11.28 -23.88
CA MET A 434 0.65 -10.00 -23.24
C MET A 434 0.37 -9.97 -21.73
N GLU A 435 -0.53 -10.81 -21.22
CA GLU A 435 -0.76 -11.00 -19.78
C GLU A 435 0.34 -11.86 -19.13
N GLU A 436 0.88 -12.85 -19.84
CA GLU A 436 1.96 -13.71 -19.36
C GLU A 436 3.35 -13.04 -19.40
N VAL A 437 3.64 -12.25 -20.45
CA VAL A 437 4.94 -11.58 -20.63
C VAL A 437 5.10 -10.41 -19.66
N SER A 438 6.28 -10.29 -19.04
CA SER A 438 6.62 -9.17 -18.17
C SER A 438 6.48 -7.81 -18.88
N VAL A 439 5.96 -6.81 -18.16
CA VAL A 439 5.61 -5.50 -18.75
C VAL A 439 6.82 -4.76 -19.34
N THR A 440 8.03 -5.04 -18.85
CA THR A 440 9.30 -4.55 -19.41
C THR A 440 9.61 -5.10 -20.81
N ARG A 441 8.99 -6.21 -21.21
CA ARG A 441 9.17 -6.88 -22.50
C ARG A 441 7.97 -6.72 -23.44
N HIS A 442 6.94 -5.97 -23.05
CA HIS A 442 5.73 -5.76 -23.87
C HIS A 442 6.05 -5.19 -25.26
N HIS A 443 6.92 -4.18 -25.35
CA HIS A 443 7.35 -3.64 -26.64
C HIS A 443 8.05 -4.69 -27.53
N ALA A 444 8.97 -5.49 -26.96
CA ALA A 444 9.67 -6.55 -27.69
C ALA A 444 8.72 -7.68 -28.14
N ALA A 445 7.74 -8.04 -27.29
CA ALA A 445 6.69 -9.00 -27.65
C ALA A 445 5.89 -8.52 -28.87
N LEU A 446 5.48 -7.24 -28.87
CA LEU A 446 4.73 -6.66 -29.98
C LEU A 446 5.54 -6.49 -31.26
N GLU A 447 6.80 -6.08 -31.17
CA GLU A 447 7.71 -6.06 -32.33
C GLU A 447 7.88 -7.46 -32.93
N SER A 448 8.02 -8.50 -32.09
CA SER A 448 8.08 -9.89 -32.57
C SER A 448 6.76 -10.39 -33.18
N PHE A 449 5.63 -9.90 -32.69
CA PHE A 449 4.29 -10.21 -33.23
C PHE A 449 4.11 -9.58 -34.62
N VAL A 450 4.45 -8.29 -34.78
CA VAL A 450 4.40 -7.59 -36.07
C VAL A 450 5.33 -8.25 -37.09
N ALA A 451 6.54 -8.65 -36.67
CA ALA A 451 7.49 -9.35 -37.53
C ALA A 451 6.98 -10.74 -37.98
N ALA A 452 6.23 -11.44 -37.12
CA ALA A 452 5.67 -12.76 -37.43
C ALA A 452 4.35 -12.69 -38.24
N ARG A 453 3.63 -11.56 -38.19
CA ARG A 453 2.32 -11.36 -38.82
C ARG A 453 2.22 -10.03 -39.58
N PRO A 454 3.04 -9.80 -40.62
CA PRO A 454 3.10 -8.52 -41.32
C PRO A 454 1.78 -8.10 -41.98
N ASP A 455 0.94 -9.07 -42.37
CA ASP A 455 -0.27 -8.83 -43.16
C ASP A 455 -1.51 -8.42 -42.33
N ASP A 456 -1.64 -8.91 -41.09
CA ASP A 456 -2.88 -8.75 -40.29
C ASP A 456 -2.68 -8.15 -38.88
N TRP A 457 -1.44 -7.90 -38.43
CA TRP A 457 -1.13 -7.43 -37.07
C TRP A 457 -1.98 -6.22 -36.66
N THR A 458 -2.21 -5.24 -37.53
CA THR A 458 -2.99 -4.03 -37.21
C THR A 458 -4.44 -4.37 -36.89
N ALA A 459 -5.07 -5.26 -37.67
CA ALA A 459 -6.46 -5.66 -37.47
C ALA A 459 -6.64 -6.49 -36.19
N VAL A 460 -5.68 -7.35 -35.86
CA VAL A 460 -5.65 -8.12 -34.62
C VAL A 460 -5.46 -7.18 -33.42
N LEU A 461 -4.49 -6.28 -33.50
CA LEU A 461 -4.11 -5.39 -32.40
C LEU A 461 -5.22 -4.37 -32.08
N LEU A 462 -5.83 -3.73 -33.10
CA LEU A 462 -7.01 -2.86 -32.93
C LEU A 462 -8.22 -3.57 -32.31
N ARG A 463 -8.40 -4.88 -32.58
CA ARG A 463 -9.45 -5.69 -31.96
C ARG A 463 -9.12 -6.02 -30.50
N ALA A 464 -7.86 -6.37 -30.24
CA ALA A 464 -7.35 -6.75 -28.93
C ALA A 464 -7.34 -5.58 -27.93
N MET A 465 -7.16 -4.33 -28.39
CA MET A 465 -7.21 -3.13 -27.52
C MET A 465 -8.47 -3.06 -26.65
N ASN A 466 -9.63 -3.54 -27.13
CA ASN A 466 -10.87 -3.47 -26.36
C ASN A 466 -10.95 -4.47 -25.19
N SER A 467 -9.95 -5.35 -25.04
CA SER A 467 -9.96 -6.48 -24.11
C SER A 467 -8.65 -6.69 -23.34
N VAL A 468 -7.78 -5.67 -23.30
CA VAL A 468 -6.54 -5.63 -22.51
C VAL A 468 -6.55 -4.49 -21.49
N ALA A 469 -5.66 -4.55 -20.50
CA ALA A 469 -5.54 -3.51 -19.48
C ALA A 469 -5.10 -2.15 -20.06
N PRO A 470 -5.41 -1.00 -19.41
CA PRO A 470 -5.15 0.34 -19.97
C PRO A 470 -3.69 0.62 -20.32
N ARG A 471 -2.75 0.00 -19.59
CA ARG A 471 -1.32 0.10 -19.89
C ARG A 471 -0.95 -0.62 -21.19
N THR A 472 -1.51 -1.81 -21.41
CA THR A 472 -1.33 -2.57 -22.65
C THR A 472 -2.00 -1.86 -23.83
N CYS A 473 -3.16 -1.23 -23.63
CA CYS A 473 -3.77 -0.32 -24.63
C CYS A 473 -2.80 0.79 -25.04
N LYS A 474 -2.10 1.42 -24.09
CA LYS A 474 -1.11 2.46 -24.39
C LYS A 474 0.05 1.94 -25.24
N GLU A 475 0.62 0.77 -24.93
CA GLU A 475 1.68 0.15 -25.76
C GLU A 475 1.17 -0.15 -27.19
N PHE A 476 -0.07 -0.65 -27.31
CA PHE A 476 -0.70 -0.95 -28.60
C PHE A 476 -0.91 0.32 -29.42
N ALA A 477 -1.46 1.37 -28.81
CA ALA A 477 -1.64 2.68 -29.44
C ALA A 477 -0.30 3.30 -29.87
N THR A 478 0.71 3.25 -28.99
CA THR A 478 2.05 3.77 -29.26
C THR A 478 2.66 3.09 -30.49
N LEU A 479 2.57 1.76 -30.59
CA LEU A 479 3.06 1.03 -31.75
C LEU A 479 2.28 1.36 -33.03
N LEU A 480 0.95 1.48 -32.96
CA LEU A 480 0.13 1.90 -34.12
C LEU A 480 0.55 3.28 -34.63
N VAL A 481 0.73 4.26 -33.73
CA VAL A 481 1.16 5.62 -34.09
C VAL A 481 2.58 5.60 -34.70
N GLN A 482 3.54 4.92 -34.06
CA GLN A 482 4.91 4.77 -34.57
C GLN A 482 4.96 4.11 -35.96
N ARG A 483 4.02 3.22 -36.29
CA ARG A 483 3.89 2.55 -37.59
C ARG A 483 2.97 3.29 -38.57
N GLY A 484 2.59 4.54 -38.28
CA GLY A 484 1.78 5.39 -39.17
C GLY A 484 0.29 5.00 -39.27
N ARG A 485 -0.22 4.22 -38.33
CA ARG A 485 -1.60 3.68 -38.30
C ARG A 485 -2.57 4.48 -37.41
N LEU A 486 -2.23 5.74 -37.10
CA LEU A 486 -3.07 6.63 -36.27
C LEU A 486 -4.50 6.79 -36.84
N ALA A 487 -4.65 6.88 -38.17
CA ALA A 487 -5.97 7.01 -38.80
C ALA A 487 -6.87 5.78 -38.55
N ASP A 488 -6.31 4.56 -38.61
CA ASP A 488 -7.05 3.33 -38.33
C ASP A 488 -7.40 3.20 -36.83
N LEU A 489 -6.50 3.66 -35.95
CA LEU A 489 -6.75 3.75 -34.51
C LEU A 489 -7.91 4.71 -34.20
N LYS A 490 -7.91 5.91 -34.77
CA LYS A 490 -9.02 6.87 -34.64
C LYS A 490 -10.33 6.28 -35.15
N ALA A 491 -10.34 5.68 -36.34
CA ALA A 491 -11.52 5.03 -36.89
C ALA A 491 -12.05 3.90 -35.99
N ALA A 492 -11.15 3.13 -35.36
CA ALA A 492 -11.52 2.11 -34.38
C ALA A 492 -12.08 2.69 -33.08
N ILE A 493 -11.48 3.77 -32.56
CA ILE A 493 -11.99 4.52 -31.39
C ILE A 493 -13.41 5.03 -31.67
N THR A 494 -13.60 5.83 -32.73
CA THR A 494 -14.89 6.39 -33.11
C THR A 494 -15.95 5.31 -33.30
N ARG A 495 -15.61 4.19 -33.94
CA ARG A 495 -16.52 3.04 -34.09
C ARG A 495 -16.91 2.43 -32.74
N LEU A 496 -15.95 2.14 -31.86
CA LEU A 496 -16.21 1.52 -30.55
C LEU A 496 -17.00 2.46 -29.61
N VAL A 497 -16.73 3.75 -29.66
CA VAL A 497 -17.45 4.79 -28.90
C VAL A 497 -18.88 4.92 -29.41
N ASN A 498 -19.10 5.13 -30.72
CA ASN A 498 -20.43 5.34 -31.29
C ASN A 498 -21.32 4.10 -31.24
N GLN A 499 -20.73 2.89 -31.23
CA GLN A 499 -21.46 1.63 -31.03
C GLN A 499 -21.68 1.31 -29.53
N HIS A 500 -21.22 2.17 -28.62
CA HIS A 500 -21.14 1.92 -27.18
C HIS A 500 -20.46 0.58 -26.83
N ALA A 501 -19.58 0.06 -27.69
CA ALA A 501 -18.95 -1.26 -27.57
C ALA A 501 -17.57 -1.21 -26.87
N ALA A 502 -17.05 -0.02 -26.60
CA ALA A 502 -15.82 0.19 -25.85
C ALA A 502 -15.92 -0.36 -24.40
N SER A 503 -14.85 -1.00 -23.92
CA SER A 503 -14.74 -1.50 -22.55
C SER A 503 -14.27 -0.42 -21.57
N SER A 504 -14.54 -0.61 -20.28
CA SER A 504 -14.15 0.35 -19.24
C SER A 504 -12.63 0.58 -19.17
N ASP A 505 -11.81 -0.47 -19.39
CA ASP A 505 -10.35 -0.34 -19.43
C ASP A 505 -9.85 0.39 -20.70
N PHE A 506 -10.49 0.21 -21.86
CA PHE A 506 -10.19 0.95 -23.07
C PHE A 506 -10.53 2.45 -22.94
N LEU A 507 -11.69 2.76 -22.37
CA LEU A 507 -12.12 4.15 -22.12
C LEU A 507 -11.29 4.82 -21.02
N LEU A 508 -10.85 4.07 -20.01
CA LEU A 508 -9.92 4.56 -18.98
C LEU A 508 -8.53 4.87 -19.54
N TRP A 509 -8.07 4.14 -20.57
CA TRP A 509 -6.88 4.55 -21.33
C TRP A 509 -7.17 5.82 -22.13
N LEU A 510 -8.24 5.83 -22.94
CA LEU A 510 -8.57 6.96 -23.83
C LEU A 510 -8.75 8.28 -23.06
N GLY A 511 -9.45 8.27 -21.92
CA GLY A 511 -9.63 9.45 -21.08
C GLY A 511 -8.32 9.98 -20.46
N LYS A 512 -7.30 9.12 -20.30
CA LYS A 512 -5.97 9.53 -19.85
C LYS A 512 -5.08 10.01 -21.00
N GLU A 513 -5.30 9.53 -22.22
CA GLU A 513 -4.50 9.85 -23.40
C GLU A 513 -5.00 11.14 -24.09
N ARG A 514 -4.89 12.26 -23.37
CA ARG A 514 -5.33 13.60 -23.81
C ARG A 514 -4.28 14.36 -24.63
N THR A 515 -3.56 13.68 -25.53
CA THR A 515 -2.62 14.34 -26.44
C THR A 515 -3.37 15.06 -27.57
N GLU A 516 -2.75 16.08 -28.19
CA GLU A 516 -3.32 16.77 -29.36
C GLU A 516 -3.66 15.80 -30.50
N GLU A 517 -2.93 14.68 -30.59
CA GLU A 517 -3.16 13.61 -31.58
C GLU A 517 -4.56 12.99 -31.48
N PHE A 518 -5.21 12.97 -30.31
CA PHE A 518 -6.54 12.37 -30.10
C PHE A 518 -7.66 13.40 -29.87
N ALA A 519 -7.37 14.71 -29.94
CA ALA A 519 -8.34 15.77 -29.63
C ALA A 519 -9.60 15.77 -30.52
N ASP A 520 -9.52 15.20 -31.73
CA ASP A 520 -10.64 15.05 -32.67
C ASP A 520 -11.54 13.82 -32.40
N VAL A 521 -11.10 12.87 -31.58
CA VAL A 521 -11.89 11.70 -31.15
C VAL A 521 -12.30 11.78 -29.67
N LEU A 522 -11.82 12.78 -28.92
CA LEU A 522 -12.18 13.07 -27.54
C LEU A 522 -13.39 14.02 -27.48
N GLY A 523 -14.57 13.47 -27.77
CA GLY A 523 -15.84 14.21 -27.80
C GLY A 523 -16.85 13.79 -26.72
N PRO A 524 -18.02 14.43 -26.67
CA PRO A 524 -19.10 14.14 -25.72
C PRO A 524 -19.62 12.69 -25.80
N GLU A 525 -19.49 12.04 -26.96
CA GLU A 525 -19.79 10.63 -27.18
C GLU A 525 -18.91 9.71 -26.31
N VAL A 526 -17.67 10.12 -26.01
CA VAL A 526 -16.77 9.36 -25.13
C VAL A 526 -17.32 9.31 -23.71
N PHE A 527 -17.87 10.41 -23.19
CA PHE A 527 -18.52 10.43 -21.88
C PHE A 527 -19.78 9.55 -21.86
N ARG A 528 -20.59 9.58 -22.93
CA ARG A 528 -21.73 8.64 -23.06
C ARG A 528 -21.27 7.18 -23.09
N ALA A 529 -20.21 6.87 -23.83
CA ALA A 529 -19.64 5.53 -23.87
C ALA A 529 -19.09 5.09 -22.50
N MET A 530 -18.49 6.00 -21.72
CA MET A 530 -18.05 5.76 -20.35
C MET A 530 -19.22 5.40 -19.44
N LEU A 531 -20.32 6.17 -19.46
CA LEU A 531 -21.54 5.83 -18.71
C LEU A 531 -22.04 4.42 -19.08
N SER A 532 -22.25 4.16 -20.38
CA SER A 532 -22.73 2.85 -20.84
C SER A 532 -21.78 1.69 -20.50
N ALA A 533 -20.47 1.93 -20.44
CA ALA A 533 -19.49 0.91 -20.07
C ALA A 533 -19.57 0.58 -18.57
N MET A 534 -19.65 1.59 -17.71
CA MET A 534 -19.80 1.39 -16.26
C MET A 534 -21.14 0.75 -15.89
N GLU A 535 -22.23 1.06 -16.62
CA GLU A 535 -23.54 0.43 -16.46
C GLU A 535 -23.51 -1.07 -16.79
N ARG A 536 -22.84 -1.46 -17.89
CA ARG A 536 -22.63 -2.88 -18.22
C ARG A 536 -21.75 -3.59 -17.19
N ASP A 537 -20.70 -2.92 -16.74
CA ASP A 537 -19.74 -3.45 -15.77
C ASP A 537 -20.20 -3.29 -14.31
N GLN A 538 -21.43 -2.84 -14.02
CA GLN A 538 -21.89 -2.52 -12.65
C GLN A 538 -21.80 -3.70 -11.66
N PHE A 539 -21.89 -4.93 -12.15
CA PHE A 539 -21.72 -6.16 -11.35
C PHE A 539 -20.25 -6.65 -11.26
N ASN A 540 -19.31 -5.90 -11.83
CA ASN A 540 -17.87 -6.17 -11.86
C ASN A 540 -17.10 -5.03 -11.19
N GLU A 541 -17.18 -5.01 -9.85
CA GLU A 541 -16.58 -3.99 -8.96
C GLU A 541 -15.16 -3.57 -9.38
N LYS A 542 -14.30 -4.53 -9.76
CA LYS A 542 -12.89 -4.27 -10.09
C LYS A 542 -12.66 -3.48 -11.38
N ARG A 543 -13.60 -3.49 -12.33
CA ARG A 543 -13.49 -2.73 -13.60
C ARG A 543 -14.29 -1.45 -13.55
N SER A 544 -15.56 -1.50 -13.12
CA SER A 544 -16.43 -0.33 -13.11
C SER A 544 -15.88 0.76 -12.18
N ASN A 545 -15.43 0.39 -10.96
CA ASN A 545 -14.91 1.36 -10.00
C ASN A 545 -13.70 2.14 -10.55
N LYS A 546 -12.76 1.50 -11.26
CA LYS A 546 -11.56 2.22 -11.76
C LYS A 546 -11.86 3.36 -12.73
N LEU A 547 -12.86 3.17 -13.61
CA LEU A 547 -13.28 4.21 -14.54
C LEU A 547 -14.10 5.28 -13.81
N ARG A 548 -15.01 4.87 -12.93
CA ARG A 548 -15.81 5.75 -12.08
C ARG A 548 -14.94 6.66 -11.21
N ASP A 549 -14.01 6.08 -10.46
CA ASP A 549 -13.08 6.77 -9.56
C ASP A 549 -12.18 7.73 -10.36
N TYR A 550 -11.79 7.37 -11.60
CA TYR A 550 -11.03 8.28 -12.46
C TYR A 550 -11.87 9.49 -12.87
N ILE A 551 -13.10 9.29 -13.34
CA ILE A 551 -14.04 10.36 -13.73
C ILE A 551 -14.33 11.29 -12.54
N LEU A 552 -14.50 10.76 -11.33
CA LEU A 552 -14.74 11.54 -10.11
C LEU A 552 -13.50 12.28 -9.59
N SER A 553 -12.30 11.85 -9.96
CA SER A 553 -11.04 12.50 -9.56
C SER A 553 -10.56 13.59 -10.54
N ASP A 554 -11.00 13.56 -11.81
CA ASP A 554 -10.54 14.44 -12.88
C ASP A 554 -11.66 15.38 -13.35
N GLN A 555 -11.86 16.49 -12.63
CA GLN A 555 -12.85 17.51 -13.00
C GLN A 555 -12.63 18.09 -14.41
N ALA A 556 -11.37 18.15 -14.88
CA ALA A 556 -11.04 18.71 -16.19
C ALA A 556 -11.53 17.81 -17.33
N LEU A 557 -11.47 16.48 -17.17
CA LEU A 557 -11.88 15.50 -18.17
C LEU A 557 -13.30 15.76 -18.71
N ILE A 558 -14.29 15.92 -17.83
CA ILE A 558 -15.67 16.14 -18.26
C ILE A 558 -15.78 17.46 -19.02
N VAL A 559 -15.21 18.54 -18.48
CA VAL A 559 -15.23 19.88 -19.08
C VAL A 559 -14.56 19.90 -20.47
N GLU A 560 -13.52 19.10 -20.68
CA GLU A 560 -12.85 18.93 -21.97
C GLU A 560 -13.74 18.17 -22.96
N LEU A 561 -14.26 17.00 -22.57
CA LEU A 561 -15.12 16.17 -23.43
C LEU A 561 -16.40 16.89 -23.88
N ILE A 562 -16.97 17.77 -23.04
CA ILE A 562 -18.23 18.48 -23.37
C ILE A 562 -18.03 19.83 -24.06
N ARG A 563 -16.80 20.37 -24.15
CA ARG A 563 -16.55 21.78 -24.53
C ARG A 563 -17.12 22.18 -25.89
N SER A 564 -17.10 21.26 -26.85
CA SER A 564 -17.52 21.47 -28.24
C SER A 564 -18.94 20.95 -28.54
N ALA A 565 -19.63 20.38 -27.55
CA ALA A 565 -20.93 19.77 -27.71
C ALA A 565 -22.05 20.79 -27.98
N ASP A 566 -23.05 20.40 -28.75
CA ASP A 566 -24.29 21.16 -28.87
C ASP A 566 -25.17 21.02 -27.62
N ILE A 567 -26.08 21.98 -27.45
CA ILE A 567 -26.90 22.06 -26.25
C ILE A 567 -27.83 20.85 -26.08
N GLU A 568 -28.42 20.28 -27.15
CA GLU A 568 -29.35 19.16 -27.01
C GLU A 568 -28.62 17.88 -26.58
N LEU A 569 -27.43 17.63 -27.14
CA LEU A 569 -26.59 16.51 -26.74
C LEU A 569 -26.20 16.59 -25.25
N ILE A 570 -25.94 17.80 -24.72
CA ILE A 570 -25.69 18.01 -23.28
C ILE A 570 -26.94 17.80 -22.43
N LYS A 571 -28.13 18.23 -22.88
CA LYS A 571 -29.40 17.92 -22.16
C LYS A 571 -29.62 16.41 -22.05
N ASP A 572 -29.37 15.68 -23.12
CA ASP A 572 -29.51 14.22 -23.14
C ASP A 572 -28.45 13.51 -22.28
N MET A 573 -27.21 14.01 -22.24
CA MET A 573 -26.17 13.51 -21.32
C MET A 573 -26.55 13.78 -19.86
N THR A 574 -27.14 14.94 -19.58
CA THR A 574 -27.64 15.33 -18.25
C THR A 574 -28.73 14.35 -17.78
N ARG A 575 -29.70 14.02 -18.67
CA ARG A 575 -30.75 13.03 -18.41
C ARG A 575 -30.17 11.63 -18.19
N ALA A 576 -29.25 11.19 -19.04
CA ALA A 576 -28.59 9.88 -18.91
C ALA A 576 -27.85 9.76 -17.57
N LEU A 577 -27.10 10.78 -17.17
CA LEU A 577 -26.40 10.82 -15.88
C LEU A 577 -27.36 10.82 -14.67
N GLN A 578 -28.47 11.53 -14.74
CA GLN A 578 -29.51 11.51 -13.68
C GLN A 578 -30.11 10.10 -13.50
N LEU A 579 -30.42 9.43 -14.62
CA LEU A 579 -31.04 8.10 -14.64
C LEU A 579 -30.07 6.95 -14.38
N SER A 580 -28.75 7.16 -14.56
CA SER A 580 -27.75 6.10 -14.42
C SER A 580 -27.67 5.53 -12.99
N PRO A 581 -27.61 4.20 -12.80
CA PRO A 581 -27.43 3.57 -11.48
C PRO A 581 -25.96 3.53 -11.01
N VAL A 582 -25.00 3.95 -11.83
CA VAL A 582 -23.55 3.82 -11.56
C VAL A 582 -23.05 4.72 -10.42
N PHE A 583 -23.68 5.89 -10.26
CA PHE A 583 -23.29 6.94 -9.34
C PHE A 583 -24.36 7.14 -8.26
N ASP A 584 -23.93 7.46 -7.04
CA ASP A 584 -24.86 7.87 -5.98
C ASP A 584 -25.37 9.32 -6.18
N ASP A 585 -26.33 9.75 -5.35
CA ASP A 585 -26.93 11.08 -5.48
C ASP A 585 -25.93 12.24 -5.23
N LEU A 586 -24.85 12.02 -4.46
CA LEU A 586 -23.82 13.02 -4.18
C LEU A 586 -22.84 13.11 -5.37
N GLU A 587 -22.36 11.97 -5.85
CA GLU A 587 -21.55 11.84 -7.06
C GLU A 587 -22.25 12.45 -8.28
N LYS A 588 -23.54 12.12 -8.49
CA LYS A 588 -24.37 12.75 -9.53
C LYS A 588 -24.42 14.27 -9.38
N ARG A 589 -24.62 14.79 -8.16
CA ARG A 589 -24.64 16.24 -7.90
C ARG A 589 -23.30 16.90 -8.22
N LEU A 590 -22.17 16.27 -7.91
CA LEU A 590 -20.83 16.76 -8.26
C LEU A 590 -20.64 16.84 -9.78
N LEU A 591 -20.91 15.74 -10.49
CA LEU A 591 -20.78 15.63 -11.94
C LEU A 591 -21.69 16.61 -12.68
N LEU A 592 -22.97 16.69 -12.28
CA LEU A 592 -23.93 17.66 -12.81
C LEU A 592 -23.48 19.11 -12.56
N GLY A 593 -22.90 19.38 -11.39
CA GLY A 593 -22.33 20.70 -11.06
C GLY A 593 -21.21 21.12 -12.02
N TRP A 594 -20.38 20.18 -12.47
CA TRP A 594 -19.31 20.46 -13.44
C TRP A 594 -19.86 20.70 -14.86
N ILE A 595 -20.91 19.98 -15.26
CA ILE A 595 -21.61 20.23 -16.53
C ILE A 595 -22.28 21.62 -16.49
N VAL A 596 -22.99 21.96 -15.41
CA VAL A 596 -23.62 23.29 -15.21
C VAL A 596 -22.60 24.43 -15.22
N LYS A 597 -21.42 24.23 -14.61
CA LYS A 597 -20.32 25.22 -14.65
C LYS A 597 -19.88 25.56 -16.08
N THR A 598 -20.00 24.61 -17.01
CA THR A 598 -19.64 24.78 -18.43
C THR A 598 -20.84 25.25 -19.26
N PHE A 599 -22.04 24.75 -18.96
CA PHE A 599 -23.30 25.08 -19.64
C PHE A 599 -24.39 25.53 -18.64
N PRO A 600 -24.37 26.78 -18.14
CA PRO A 600 -25.34 27.25 -17.15
C PRO A 600 -26.81 27.11 -17.60
N VAL A 601 -27.05 27.15 -18.91
CA VAL A 601 -28.35 26.98 -19.56
C VAL A 601 -29.05 25.65 -19.27
N ILE A 602 -28.34 24.60 -18.82
CA ILE A 602 -28.96 23.33 -18.40
C ILE A 602 -29.36 23.29 -16.92
N GLN A 603 -29.03 24.31 -16.12
CA GLN A 603 -29.44 24.39 -14.71
C GLN A 603 -30.96 24.18 -14.50
N PRO A 604 -31.88 24.72 -15.33
CA PRO A 604 -33.31 24.47 -15.19
C PRO A 604 -33.74 23.02 -15.40
N LEU A 605 -32.95 22.18 -16.10
CA LEU A 605 -33.24 20.74 -16.25
C LEU A 605 -32.84 19.92 -15.02
N ILE A 606 -31.91 20.44 -14.22
CA ILE A 606 -31.50 19.84 -12.95
C ILE A 606 -32.38 20.35 -11.82
N SER A 607 -32.79 21.62 -11.86
CA SER A 607 -33.74 22.21 -10.90
C SER A 607 -35.22 21.88 -11.21
N GLY A 608 -35.53 21.47 -12.43
CA GLY A 608 -36.89 21.36 -12.98
C GLY A 608 -37.80 20.29 -12.37
N THR A 609 -37.27 19.41 -11.52
CA THR A 609 -38.05 18.42 -10.76
C THR A 609 -37.68 18.42 -9.28
N SER A 610 -37.14 19.54 -8.79
CA SER A 610 -36.84 19.74 -7.37
C SER A 610 -37.14 21.17 -6.97
N THR A 611 -38.44 21.48 -6.84
CA THR A 611 -38.85 22.31 -5.71
C THR A 611 -38.14 21.79 -4.46
N ARG A 612 -37.50 22.69 -3.71
CA ARG A 612 -37.08 22.41 -2.33
C ARG A 612 -38.36 22.21 -1.50
N GLN A 613 -38.96 21.04 -1.58
CA GLN A 613 -39.62 20.47 -0.41
C GLN A 613 -38.49 20.01 0.49
N ASP A 614 -38.57 20.37 1.77
CA ASP A 614 -37.72 19.79 2.80
C ASP A 614 -37.78 18.27 2.65
N ASN A 615 -36.63 17.63 2.45
CA ASN A 615 -36.51 16.17 2.34
C ASN A 615 -36.62 15.51 3.74
N THR A 616 -37.40 16.16 4.61
CA THR A 616 -37.55 15.92 6.04
C THR A 616 -38.78 15.05 6.24
N LEU A 617 -38.57 13.85 6.78
CA LEU A 617 -39.65 12.93 7.13
C LEU A 617 -40.15 13.27 8.53
N TRP A 618 -41.35 13.85 8.63
CA TRP A 618 -41.99 14.04 9.93
C TRP A 618 -42.51 12.70 10.44
N VAL A 619 -42.16 12.33 11.66
CA VAL A 619 -42.53 11.05 12.29
C VAL A 619 -42.84 11.27 13.77
N SER A 620 -43.65 10.41 14.39
CA SER A 620 -43.77 10.42 15.84
C SER A 620 -42.43 10.13 16.52
N TRP A 621 -42.26 10.59 17.75
CA TRP A 621 -41.11 10.20 18.59
C TRP A 621 -41.04 8.69 18.82
N GLU A 622 -42.19 8.01 18.93
CA GLU A 622 -42.27 6.57 19.12
C GLU A 622 -41.70 5.82 17.91
N SER A 623 -42.21 6.12 16.70
CA SER A 623 -41.75 5.47 15.46
C SER A 623 -40.29 5.81 15.13
N LEU A 624 -39.82 7.01 15.48
CA LEU A 624 -38.40 7.36 15.36
C LEU A 624 -37.51 6.48 16.24
N GLU A 625 -37.93 6.21 17.48
CA GLU A 625 -37.16 5.38 18.41
C GLU A 625 -37.23 3.90 18.04
N GLN A 626 -38.39 3.40 17.57
CA GLN A 626 -38.52 2.06 17.01
C GLN A 626 -37.57 1.85 15.81
N ALA A 627 -37.49 2.81 14.88
CA ALA A 627 -36.60 2.73 13.72
C ALA A 627 -35.10 2.76 14.11
N LYS A 628 -34.70 3.55 15.12
CA LYS A 628 -33.34 3.49 15.68
C LYS A 628 -33.05 2.14 16.32
N GLN A 629 -34.01 1.60 17.07
CA GLN A 629 -33.85 0.30 17.74
C GLN A 629 -33.73 -0.85 16.73
N GLU A 630 -34.47 -0.81 15.62
CA GLU A 630 -34.30 -1.74 14.49
C GLU A 630 -32.90 -1.60 13.86
N TYR A 631 -32.44 -0.36 13.62
CA TYR A 631 -31.11 -0.10 13.08
C TYR A 631 -29.98 -0.63 13.98
N HIS A 632 -30.04 -0.36 15.29
CA HIS A 632 -29.08 -0.91 16.26
C HIS A 632 -29.10 -2.44 16.27
N GLU A 633 -30.27 -3.07 16.27
CA GLU A 633 -30.39 -4.53 16.22
C GLU A 633 -29.80 -5.13 14.93
N LEU A 634 -29.99 -4.46 13.79
CA LEU A 634 -29.41 -4.86 12.51
C LEU A 634 -27.88 -4.81 12.54
N VAL A 635 -27.31 -3.70 13.01
CA VAL A 635 -25.86 -3.45 13.00
C VAL A 635 -25.12 -4.28 14.06
N GLU A 636 -25.64 -4.36 15.29
CA GLU A 636 -24.94 -4.99 16.41
C GLU A 636 -25.19 -6.50 16.51
N LYS A 637 -26.35 -6.99 16.06
CA LYS A 637 -26.76 -8.39 16.25
C LYS A 637 -26.89 -9.14 14.92
N LYS A 638 -27.79 -8.70 14.03
CA LYS A 638 -28.18 -9.49 12.84
C LYS A 638 -27.05 -9.60 11.81
N ILE A 639 -26.38 -8.50 11.46
CA ILE A 639 -25.26 -8.51 10.50
C ILE A 639 -24.04 -9.31 11.03
N PRO A 640 -23.60 -9.17 12.30
CA PRO A 640 -22.55 -10.01 12.87
C PRO A 640 -22.93 -11.48 13.06
N ALA A 641 -24.20 -11.81 13.29
CA ALA A 641 -24.68 -13.20 13.29
C ALA A 641 -24.59 -13.83 11.89
N ASN A 642 -25.19 -13.19 10.88
CA ASN A 642 -25.13 -13.65 9.49
C ASN A 642 -23.68 -13.78 8.98
N SER A 643 -22.77 -12.91 9.43
CA SER A 643 -21.35 -12.98 9.08
C SER A 643 -20.66 -14.24 9.66
N ARG A 644 -21.05 -14.67 10.87
CA ARG A 644 -20.58 -15.94 11.46
C ARG A 644 -21.18 -17.15 10.74
N GLU A 645 -22.45 -17.10 10.36
CA GLU A 645 -23.09 -18.15 9.56
C GLU A 645 -22.41 -18.35 8.20
N ILE A 646 -22.05 -17.26 7.49
CA ILE A 646 -21.25 -17.33 6.25
C ILE A 646 -19.88 -17.97 6.49
N ALA A 647 -19.22 -17.68 7.62
CA ALA A 647 -17.92 -18.27 7.95
C ALA A 647 -18.04 -19.78 8.23
N ILE A 648 -19.09 -20.19 8.96
CA ILE A 648 -19.42 -21.60 9.23
C ILE A 648 -19.76 -22.32 7.92
N ALA A 649 -20.66 -21.78 7.10
CA ALA A 649 -21.03 -22.34 5.80
C ALA A 649 -19.84 -22.50 4.85
N ARG A 650 -18.86 -21.58 4.91
CA ARG A 650 -17.61 -21.65 4.15
C ARG A 650 -16.68 -22.79 4.63
N SER A 651 -16.77 -23.20 5.89
CA SER A 651 -15.90 -24.26 6.44
C SER A 651 -16.22 -25.67 5.92
N TYR A 652 -17.44 -25.88 5.39
CA TYR A 652 -17.89 -27.18 4.84
C TYR A 652 -17.35 -27.51 3.44
N GLY A 653 -16.48 -26.67 2.87
CA GLY A 653 -15.67 -27.01 1.70
C GLY A 653 -16.31 -26.70 0.36
N ASP A 654 -17.25 -27.52 -0.12
CA ASP A 654 -17.78 -27.37 -1.48
C ASP A 654 -18.83 -26.25 -1.60
N LEU A 655 -18.35 -25.05 -1.96
CA LEU A 655 -19.16 -23.85 -2.11
C LEU A 655 -20.09 -23.88 -3.34
N SER A 656 -19.91 -24.83 -4.26
CA SER A 656 -20.66 -24.85 -5.53
C SER A 656 -22.07 -25.42 -5.36
N GLU A 657 -22.23 -26.44 -4.52
CA GLU A 657 -23.53 -27.06 -4.20
C GLU A 657 -24.10 -26.62 -2.83
N ASN A 658 -23.33 -25.95 -1.97
CA ASN A 658 -23.82 -25.55 -0.65
C ASN A 658 -24.97 -24.50 -0.72
N HIS A 659 -26.19 -24.98 -0.49
CA HIS A 659 -27.42 -24.17 -0.41
C HIS A 659 -27.41 -23.18 0.77
N GLU A 660 -26.85 -23.57 1.92
CA GLU A 660 -26.77 -22.73 3.13
C GLU A 660 -25.86 -21.52 2.89
N PHE A 661 -24.74 -21.71 2.17
CA PHE A 661 -23.85 -20.61 1.78
C PHE A 661 -24.56 -19.61 0.84
N LYS A 662 -25.37 -20.09 -0.10
CA LYS A 662 -26.15 -19.24 -1.02
C LYS A 662 -27.24 -18.46 -0.27
N ALA A 663 -27.98 -19.13 0.63
CA ALA A 663 -29.01 -18.51 1.45
C ALA A 663 -28.42 -17.44 2.41
N ALA A 664 -27.32 -17.74 3.10
CA ALA A 664 -26.66 -16.78 4.01
C ALA A 664 -26.07 -15.57 3.25
N LYS A 665 -25.64 -15.76 2.00
CA LYS A 665 -25.23 -14.69 1.08
C LYS A 665 -26.39 -13.79 0.64
N GLU A 666 -27.54 -14.38 0.32
CA GLU A 666 -28.76 -13.65 -0.05
C GLU A 666 -29.30 -12.87 1.14
N MET A 667 -29.36 -13.50 2.32
CA MET A 667 -29.73 -12.85 3.58
C MET A 667 -28.79 -11.69 3.94
N GLN A 668 -27.48 -11.82 3.66
CA GLN A 668 -26.52 -10.70 3.81
C GLN A 668 -26.91 -9.49 2.95
N ALA A 669 -27.34 -9.72 1.70
CA ALA A 669 -27.76 -8.65 0.80
C ALA A 669 -29.07 -7.98 1.28
N VAL A 670 -30.03 -8.77 1.77
CA VAL A 670 -31.28 -8.25 2.37
C VAL A 670 -30.98 -7.39 3.61
N LEU A 671 -30.13 -7.88 4.53
CA LEU A 671 -29.75 -7.14 5.74
C LEU A 671 -29.00 -5.83 5.43
N MET A 672 -28.05 -5.87 4.49
CA MET A 672 -27.30 -4.66 4.08
C MET A 672 -28.20 -3.65 3.38
N ARG A 673 -29.14 -4.10 2.54
CA ARG A 673 -30.15 -3.24 1.92
C ARG A 673 -31.03 -2.57 2.96
N ARG A 674 -31.58 -3.35 3.92
CA ARG A 674 -32.42 -2.80 5.00
C ARG A 674 -31.66 -1.80 5.87
N LYS A 675 -30.37 -2.06 6.18
CA LYS A 675 -29.49 -1.08 6.85
C LYS A 675 -29.44 0.23 6.08
N ALA A 676 -29.11 0.19 4.78
CA ALA A 676 -28.97 1.40 3.96
C ALA A 676 -30.29 2.17 3.80
N GLU A 677 -31.42 1.47 3.66
CA GLU A 677 -32.75 2.07 3.63
C GLU A 677 -33.08 2.80 4.95
N LEU A 678 -32.84 2.18 6.11
CA LEU A 678 -33.04 2.81 7.43
C LEU A 678 -32.08 3.95 7.69
N GLU A 679 -30.80 3.83 7.34
CA GLU A 679 -29.77 4.85 7.53
C GLU A 679 -30.10 6.13 6.77
N LEU A 680 -30.54 5.99 5.51
CA LEU A 680 -31.01 7.11 4.68
C LEU A 680 -32.31 7.73 5.21
N ALA A 681 -33.21 6.92 5.77
CA ALA A 681 -34.50 7.36 6.29
C ALA A 681 -34.35 8.07 7.65
N LEU A 682 -33.47 7.59 8.53
CA LEU A 682 -33.15 8.18 9.83
C LEU A 682 -32.45 9.54 9.72
N ASP A 683 -31.52 9.71 8.77
CA ASP A 683 -30.88 11.00 8.48
C ASP A 683 -31.91 12.12 8.17
N ARG A 684 -32.95 11.73 7.42
CA ARG A 684 -34.06 12.59 6.99
C ARG A 684 -35.16 12.76 8.04
N ALA A 685 -35.26 11.87 9.02
CA ALA A 685 -36.38 11.84 9.96
C ALA A 685 -36.27 12.91 11.06
N ARG A 686 -37.39 13.55 11.39
CA ARG A 686 -37.51 14.50 12.50
C ARG A 686 -38.72 14.14 13.36
N GLY A 687 -38.44 13.82 14.62
CA GLY A 687 -39.45 13.45 15.61
C GLY A 687 -40.32 14.64 16.00
N THR A 688 -41.61 14.39 16.19
CA THR A 688 -42.58 15.36 16.68
C THR A 688 -43.65 14.65 17.52
N ASP A 689 -44.31 15.41 18.40
CA ASP A 689 -45.44 14.98 19.22
C ASP A 689 -46.80 15.33 18.58
N PHE A 690 -46.78 16.02 17.43
CA PHE A 690 -47.93 16.54 16.70
C PHE A 690 -48.87 17.48 17.50
N SER A 691 -48.46 17.92 18.69
CA SER A 691 -49.35 18.59 19.67
C SER A 691 -49.82 20.00 19.27
N ASN A 692 -49.15 20.61 18.29
CA ASN A 692 -49.42 21.97 17.79
C ASN A 692 -50.00 21.97 16.36
N ALA A 693 -50.69 20.90 15.95
CA ALA A 693 -51.32 20.81 14.63
C ALA A 693 -52.35 21.93 14.41
N ARG A 694 -52.26 22.61 13.26
CA ARG A 694 -53.26 23.59 12.81
C ARG A 694 -54.55 22.87 12.40
N THR A 695 -55.69 23.40 12.85
CA THR A 695 -57.03 22.83 12.58
C THR A 695 -57.86 23.63 11.56
N ASP A 696 -57.31 24.72 11.02
CA ASP A 696 -57.97 25.54 9.99
C ASP A 696 -57.90 24.91 8.57
N VAL A 697 -57.00 23.95 8.40
CA VAL A 697 -56.86 23.06 7.23
C VAL A 697 -56.44 21.67 7.71
N VAL A 698 -56.68 20.64 6.90
CA VAL A 698 -56.16 19.30 7.15
C VAL A 698 -54.64 19.30 6.99
N GLY A 699 -53.94 18.78 8.00
CA GLY A 699 -52.47 18.73 8.06
C GLY A 699 -51.95 17.55 8.86
N ILE A 700 -50.62 17.44 8.96
CA ILE A 700 -49.98 16.40 9.78
C ILE A 700 -50.31 16.68 11.26
N GLY A 701 -50.78 15.66 11.98
CA GLY A 701 -51.29 15.77 13.35
C GLY A 701 -52.78 16.10 13.45
N THR A 702 -53.55 15.98 12.38
CA THR A 702 -55.01 16.25 12.40
C THR A 702 -55.86 14.99 12.34
N VAL A 703 -56.99 15.03 13.03
CA VAL A 703 -58.08 14.05 12.95
C VAL A 703 -59.16 14.63 12.04
N VAL A 704 -59.48 13.92 10.97
CA VAL A 704 -60.44 14.35 9.94
C VAL A 704 -61.69 13.47 10.04
N HIS A 705 -62.84 14.11 10.22
CA HIS A 705 -64.14 13.46 10.14
C HIS A 705 -64.70 13.66 8.74
N LEU A 706 -64.96 12.55 8.05
CA LEU A 706 -65.46 12.49 6.69
C LEU A 706 -66.87 11.94 6.67
N THR A 707 -67.63 12.24 5.62
CA THR A 707 -68.83 11.49 5.26
C THR A 707 -68.72 11.05 3.80
N ASP A 708 -68.87 9.75 3.57
CA ASP A 708 -68.97 9.16 2.23
C ASP A 708 -70.28 9.66 1.59
N LEU A 709 -70.20 10.29 0.42
CA LEU A 709 -71.35 10.86 -0.27
C LEU A 709 -72.15 9.83 -1.08
N GLU A 710 -71.60 8.65 -1.34
CA GLU A 710 -72.29 7.53 -1.98
C GLU A 710 -72.96 6.63 -0.93
N ALA A 711 -72.25 6.27 0.13
CA ALA A 711 -72.76 5.40 1.19
C ALA A 711 -73.51 6.16 2.31
N ASN A 712 -73.35 7.48 2.42
CA ASN A 712 -73.84 8.33 3.51
C ASN A 712 -73.42 7.83 4.90
N GLN A 713 -72.19 7.32 5.01
CA GLN A 713 -71.60 6.80 6.25
C GLN A 713 -70.50 7.73 6.77
N PRO A 714 -70.41 7.99 8.09
CA PRO A 714 -69.35 8.77 8.68
C PRO A 714 -68.07 7.93 8.84
N GLU A 715 -66.93 8.48 8.44
CA GLU A 715 -65.60 7.91 8.60
C GLU A 715 -64.70 8.85 9.43
N LYS A 716 -63.69 8.29 10.11
CA LYS A 716 -62.72 9.03 10.90
C LYS A 716 -61.31 8.57 10.53
N LEU A 717 -60.48 9.49 10.01
CA LEU A 717 -59.08 9.24 9.68
C LEU A 717 -58.18 10.17 10.50
N THR A 718 -57.03 9.68 10.95
CA THR A 718 -56.02 10.46 11.66
C THR A 718 -54.75 10.51 10.82
N ILE A 719 -54.29 11.71 10.45
CA ILE A 719 -53.13 11.89 9.56
C ILE A 719 -51.89 12.15 10.42
N LEU A 720 -51.00 11.17 10.54
CA LEU A 720 -49.72 11.27 11.27
C LEU A 720 -48.52 11.18 10.31
N GLY A 721 -47.33 10.91 10.84
CA GLY A 721 -46.05 10.97 10.14
C GLY A 721 -45.78 9.82 9.17
N ALA A 722 -44.55 9.77 8.65
CA ALA A 722 -44.13 8.88 7.56
C ALA A 722 -44.13 7.38 7.93
N TRP A 723 -44.03 7.06 9.22
CA TRP A 723 -43.92 5.69 9.75
C TRP A 723 -45.04 5.35 10.75
N ASP A 724 -46.05 6.21 10.87
CA ASP A 724 -47.11 6.12 11.88
C ASP A 724 -48.40 5.47 11.34
N ASP A 725 -48.32 4.73 10.23
CA ASP A 725 -49.46 4.03 9.60
C ASP A 725 -50.01 2.92 10.53
N ASP A 726 -51.26 3.05 10.95
CA ASP A 726 -52.01 2.03 11.69
C ASP A 726 -53.47 2.01 11.22
N PRO A 727 -53.77 1.25 10.14
CA PRO A 727 -55.12 1.18 9.57
C PRO A 727 -56.16 0.63 10.54
N GLU A 728 -55.80 -0.23 11.50
CA GLU A 728 -56.74 -0.78 12.48
C GLU A 728 -57.24 0.30 13.46
N LYS A 729 -56.41 1.30 13.73
CA LYS A 729 -56.77 2.49 14.54
C LYS A 729 -57.30 3.67 13.70
N GLY A 730 -57.41 3.51 12.38
CA GLY A 730 -57.78 4.60 11.47
C GLY A 730 -56.70 5.69 11.37
N VAL A 731 -55.43 5.32 11.57
CA VAL A 731 -54.28 6.22 11.44
C VAL A 731 -53.60 5.96 10.10
N ILE A 732 -53.39 7.02 9.33
CA ILE A 732 -52.72 6.97 8.03
C ILE A 732 -51.56 7.96 7.98
N SER A 733 -50.50 7.59 7.27
CA SER A 733 -49.38 8.47 6.99
C SER A 733 -49.80 9.59 6.05
N TYR A 734 -49.25 10.80 6.27
CA TYR A 734 -49.37 11.90 5.32
C TYR A 734 -48.84 11.56 3.92
N LEU A 735 -48.02 10.51 3.76
CA LEU A 735 -47.52 10.04 2.46
C LEU A 735 -48.52 9.17 1.68
N THR A 736 -49.61 8.70 2.32
CA THR A 736 -50.63 7.90 1.62
C THR A 736 -51.41 8.72 0.59
N PRO A 737 -51.90 8.11 -0.52
CA PRO A 737 -52.71 8.83 -1.52
C PRO A 737 -53.97 9.47 -0.93
N VAL A 738 -54.59 8.81 0.06
CA VAL A 738 -55.77 9.30 0.79
C VAL A 738 -55.43 10.56 1.57
N ALA A 739 -54.35 10.54 2.37
CA ALA A 739 -53.92 11.73 3.10
C ALA A 739 -53.51 12.87 2.15
N GLN A 740 -52.79 12.58 1.07
CA GLN A 740 -52.38 13.59 0.08
C GLN A 740 -53.57 14.28 -0.59
N ALA A 741 -54.67 13.58 -0.86
CA ALA A 741 -55.91 14.18 -1.38
C ALA A 741 -56.62 15.07 -0.35
N LEU A 742 -56.46 14.76 0.94
CA LEU A 742 -57.03 15.50 2.07
C LEU A 742 -56.18 16.70 2.52
N LEU A 743 -54.86 16.69 2.34
CA LEU A 743 -53.97 17.75 2.81
C LEU A 743 -54.35 19.14 2.26
N ASN A 744 -54.27 20.15 3.14
CA ASN A 744 -54.64 21.56 2.88
C ASN A 744 -56.12 21.83 2.56
N LYS A 745 -57.00 20.83 2.66
CA LYS A 745 -58.46 20.99 2.51
C LYS A 745 -59.09 21.54 3.78
N LYS A 746 -60.29 22.11 3.67
CA LYS A 746 -61.04 22.76 4.75
C LYS A 746 -62.34 22.02 5.08
N VAL A 747 -62.91 22.33 6.25
CA VAL A 747 -64.26 21.90 6.60
C VAL A 747 -65.26 22.40 5.55
N GLY A 748 -66.08 21.50 5.03
CA GLY A 748 -67.03 21.73 3.94
C GLY A 748 -66.53 21.33 2.55
N ASP A 749 -65.22 21.14 2.36
CA ASP A 749 -64.67 20.72 1.06
C ASP A 749 -65.08 19.28 0.72
N GLN A 750 -65.31 19.03 -0.57
CA GLN A 750 -65.45 17.70 -1.13
C GLN A 750 -64.12 17.24 -1.75
N VAL A 751 -63.79 15.97 -1.56
CA VAL A 751 -62.58 15.32 -2.07
C VAL A 751 -62.96 14.02 -2.79
N GLU A 752 -62.24 13.73 -3.87
CA GLU A 752 -62.27 12.45 -4.57
C GLU A 752 -60.88 11.82 -4.44
N PHE A 753 -60.81 10.57 -4.00
CA PHE A 753 -59.57 9.81 -3.93
C PHE A 753 -59.79 8.35 -4.30
N GLU A 754 -58.75 7.69 -4.80
CA GLU A 754 -58.80 6.30 -5.27
C GLU A 754 -58.15 5.37 -4.24
N VAL A 755 -58.88 4.33 -3.83
CA VAL A 755 -58.39 3.26 -2.94
C VAL A 755 -58.64 1.93 -3.61
N HIS A 756 -57.59 1.14 -3.83
CA HIS A 756 -57.66 -0.18 -4.49
C HIS A 756 -58.38 -0.20 -5.86
N GLY A 757 -58.35 0.90 -6.62
CA GLY A 757 -59.02 1.03 -7.93
C GLY A 757 -60.49 1.48 -7.85
N ILE A 758 -61.01 1.76 -6.65
CA ILE A 758 -62.34 2.31 -6.41
C ILE A 758 -62.20 3.80 -6.08
N ARG A 759 -63.04 4.63 -6.70
CA ARG A 759 -63.12 6.07 -6.39
C ARG A 759 -64.08 6.29 -5.25
N HIS A 760 -63.68 7.11 -4.29
CA HIS A 760 -64.49 7.47 -3.14
C HIS A 760 -64.69 8.98 -3.09
N HIS A 761 -65.94 9.42 -2.97
CA HIS A 761 -66.31 10.83 -2.85
C HIS A 761 -66.68 11.17 -1.41
N HIS A 762 -65.86 11.97 -0.73
CA HIS A 762 -66.04 12.32 0.68
C HIS A 762 -66.22 13.82 0.87
N ARG A 763 -66.98 14.23 1.89
CA ARG A 763 -67.00 15.61 2.40
C ARG A 763 -66.36 15.70 3.78
N ILE A 764 -65.57 16.74 4.02
CA ILE A 764 -64.94 17.01 5.32
C ILE A 764 -65.94 17.72 6.23
N GLU A 765 -66.37 17.05 7.30
CA GLU A 765 -67.34 17.59 8.27
C GLU A 765 -66.66 18.34 9.43
N ARG A 766 -65.49 17.87 9.87
CA ARG A 766 -64.78 18.42 11.04
C ARG A 766 -63.29 18.07 10.99
N ILE A 767 -62.46 18.98 11.47
CA ILE A 767 -61.02 18.81 11.64
C ILE A 767 -60.70 19.08 13.12
N GLU A 768 -59.99 18.16 13.76
CA GLU A 768 -59.49 18.30 15.14
C GLU A 768 -57.97 18.11 15.18
N ALA A 769 -57.31 18.60 16.22
CA ALA A 769 -55.92 18.23 16.49
C ALA A 769 -55.89 16.85 17.16
N VAL A 770 -54.88 16.03 16.85
CA VAL A 770 -54.65 14.78 17.57
C VAL A 770 -54.33 15.08 19.04
N ALA A 771 -54.88 14.29 19.96
CA ALA A 771 -54.49 14.39 21.36
C ALA A 771 -53.02 13.98 21.51
N PRO A 772 -52.20 14.72 22.28
CA PRO A 772 -50.79 14.37 22.46
C PRO A 772 -50.69 12.97 23.09
N ALA A 773 -49.80 12.14 22.56
CA ALA A 773 -49.47 10.86 23.17
C ALA A 773 -48.95 11.07 24.60
N PRO A 774 -49.22 10.15 25.54
CA PRO A 774 -48.61 10.22 26.87
C PRO A 774 -47.08 10.21 26.72
N ALA A 775 -46.41 11.16 27.37
CA ALA A 775 -44.96 11.29 27.27
C ALA A 775 -44.26 9.97 27.66
N PRO A 776 -43.17 9.58 26.96
CA PRO A 776 -42.42 8.39 27.30
C PRO A 776 -41.92 8.49 28.74
N VAL A 777 -42.21 7.46 29.54
CA VAL A 777 -41.73 7.37 30.92
C VAL A 777 -40.21 7.29 30.89
N GLU A 778 -39.53 8.28 31.47
CA GLU A 778 -38.07 8.20 31.70
C GLU A 778 -37.77 6.99 32.60
N THR A 779 -37.37 5.88 31.99
CA THR A 779 -36.74 4.78 32.71
C THR A 779 -35.38 5.26 33.19
N ALA A 780 -35.32 5.65 34.46
CA ALA A 780 -34.10 6.10 35.12
C ALA A 780 -32.95 5.10 34.88
N ALA A 781 -31.84 5.60 34.33
CA ALA A 781 -30.62 4.82 34.16
C ALA A 781 -30.05 4.42 35.53
N GLY A 782 -29.69 3.14 35.67
CA GLY A 782 -28.97 2.57 36.80
C GLY A 782 -27.77 1.77 36.33
#